data_AF-A0A939VEW6-F1
#
_entry.id   AF-A0A939VEW6-F1
#
_cell.length_a   1.000
_cell.length_b   1.000
_cell.length_c   1.000
_cell.angle_alpha   90.00
_cell.angle_beta   90.00
_cell.angle_gamma   90.00
#
_symmetry.space_group_name_H-M   'P 1'
#
loop_
_entity.id
_entity.type
_entity.pdbx_description
1 polymer ?
#
loop_
_entity_poly.entity_id
_entity_poly.type
_entity_poly.pdbx_seq_one_letter_code
_entity_poly.pdbx_strand_id
1 'polypeptide(L)'
;KGFNLDGAQVVYDGFIEAPETSLYHFILYYAGYMSVYVGGQEVVAERWRTAWNPNSWKFTVPMVKGKRTQLRIEWKPDGGVSYCGLRAAVPTTAKEQKMISIWSEMSRDMDYYFIAGKNMDEVISGYRTPTGKASLYPKWTLGFWQSRERYQSSHDIESTLAEFRKRHIPVDNIVQDWNYWPLPDWGSHQFEASRFPNPQAMLDSVHQMNGRFMISVWPKFYDTVDNYKELDSKGWIYKQAIKDDIHDWLGFTGSFYDAYDADARKLFWKQMNDNLYTKFKFGIDAWWMDASEPNVRDCTPVWYRKALSGPTALGTSTEYFNAYSIVNADAIYNGQRSVNPNQRVFLLTRSGFAGEQRYSTATWSGDIGTRWEDMRSQMTAGLNYSMSGLPFWGMDQGGFSVESRFVKAQQEFDKTGVENADLTEWRELQTRWNQFGCFIPLYRAHGQWPLREVWNIAPDDHPAYKTIVWYDKLRYHLMPYLYSMAGWVHFRDYTMMRGLAMDFNGDDRVYDIPDQWMFGPAFMACPVGYYKARNRSVYFPKQCGWYDLYTGEYVDGGQTLVVDAPYERIPVFVREGSIVPFGPEMEWCDEKPAELINLYVYEGADAQFQLYEDEGTNYNYEKGKYATIDILYDEASKTLTIGKCNGSFKGMLKNRRFNVVVCSKDKAMPLNLQNPDGILVNYAGKEVKVQL
;
A
#
# COMPACT_ATOMS: atom_id res chain seq x y z
N LYS A 1 30.96 20.21 -16.80
CA LYS A 1 30.29 21.39 -16.18
C LYS A 1 29.76 22.25 -17.33
N GLY A 2 28.46 22.57 -17.38
CA GLY A 2 27.85 23.29 -18.52
C GLY A 2 27.29 22.42 -19.65
N PHE A 3 27.30 21.09 -19.52
CA PHE A 3 26.58 20.19 -20.42
C PHE A 3 25.12 20.06 -19.93
N ASN A 4 24.16 20.29 -20.81
CA ASN A 4 22.74 20.09 -20.47
C ASN A 4 22.42 18.60 -20.49
N LEU A 5 22.06 18.04 -19.33
CA LEU A 5 21.64 16.64 -19.23
C LEU A 5 20.23 16.41 -19.77
N ASP A 6 19.39 17.44 -19.78
CA ASP A 6 18.02 17.31 -20.25
C ASP A 6 17.99 17.05 -21.76
N GLY A 7 17.26 16.00 -22.15
CA GLY A 7 17.23 15.48 -23.54
C GLY A 7 18.53 14.80 -24.01
N ALA A 8 19.55 14.64 -23.16
CA ALA A 8 20.80 14.00 -23.56
C ALA A 8 20.70 12.48 -23.64
N GLN A 9 21.62 11.88 -24.41
CA GLN A 9 21.91 10.44 -24.37
C GLN A 9 23.38 10.26 -23.99
N VAL A 10 23.62 9.56 -22.88
CA VAL A 10 24.94 9.32 -22.31
C VAL A 10 25.25 7.83 -22.42
N VAL A 11 26.47 7.51 -22.84
CA VAL A 11 26.97 6.14 -22.87
C VAL A 11 28.28 6.09 -22.10
N TYR A 12 28.32 5.29 -21.04
CA TYR A 12 29.57 4.89 -20.40
C TYR A 12 29.99 3.56 -21.02
N ASP A 13 31.12 3.51 -21.72
CA ASP A 13 31.63 2.29 -22.37
C ASP A 13 33.11 2.09 -22.02
N GLY A 14 33.48 0.86 -21.71
CA GLY A 14 34.81 0.52 -21.27
C GLY A 14 34.94 -0.94 -20.87
N PHE A 15 35.98 -1.25 -20.10
CA PHE A 15 36.26 -2.60 -19.63
C PHE A 15 36.50 -2.59 -18.13
N ILE A 16 35.97 -3.62 -17.46
CA ILE A 16 36.24 -3.93 -16.06
C ILE A 16 37.07 -5.21 -15.98
N GLU A 17 37.95 -5.31 -14.99
CA GLU A 17 38.79 -6.47 -14.73
C GLU A 17 38.67 -6.86 -13.27
N ALA A 18 38.33 -8.12 -13.01
CA ALA A 18 38.12 -8.61 -11.66
C ALA A 18 39.47 -9.02 -11.01
N PRO A 19 39.74 -8.63 -9.74
CA PRO A 19 40.95 -9.05 -9.02
C PRO A 19 40.95 -10.55 -8.65
N GLU A 20 39.78 -11.18 -8.63
CA GLU A 20 39.59 -12.60 -8.34
C GLU A 20 38.43 -13.18 -9.17
N THR A 21 38.40 -14.50 -9.33
CA THR A 21 37.30 -15.19 -10.01
C THR A 21 36.18 -15.40 -9.02
N SER A 22 35.03 -14.74 -9.20
CA SER A 22 33.89 -14.85 -8.29
C SER A 22 32.57 -14.40 -8.94
N LEU A 23 31.46 -14.56 -8.21
CA LEU A 23 30.17 -13.96 -8.53
C LEU A 23 30.13 -12.55 -7.91
N TYR A 24 30.19 -11.52 -8.74
CA TYR A 24 30.17 -10.13 -8.30
C TYR A 24 28.73 -9.63 -8.15
N HIS A 25 28.44 -8.98 -7.02
CA HIS A 25 27.15 -8.35 -6.76
C HIS A 25 27.24 -6.86 -7.05
N PHE A 26 26.48 -6.39 -8.02
CA PHE A 26 26.41 -4.99 -8.43
C PHE A 26 25.18 -4.31 -7.87
N ILE A 27 25.30 -3.01 -7.63
CA ILE A 27 24.19 -2.10 -7.35
C ILE A 27 24.27 -0.90 -8.28
N LEU A 28 23.25 -0.76 -9.13
CA LEU A 28 23.00 0.38 -9.99
C LEU A 28 22.14 1.39 -9.21
N TYR A 29 22.53 2.65 -9.19
CA TYR A 29 21.74 3.79 -8.72
C TYR A 29 21.37 4.64 -9.93
N TYR A 30 20.07 4.81 -10.19
CA TYR A 30 19.59 5.37 -11.45
C TYR A 30 18.38 6.30 -11.28
N ALA A 31 18.38 7.38 -12.05
CA ALA A 31 17.21 8.15 -12.45
C ALA A 31 17.29 8.45 -13.96
N GLY A 32 16.16 8.76 -14.59
CA GLY A 32 16.01 8.69 -16.03
C GLY A 32 16.00 7.25 -16.55
N TYR A 33 16.11 7.08 -17.87
CA TYR A 33 16.08 5.77 -18.53
C TYR A 33 17.46 5.15 -18.52
N MET A 34 17.60 3.90 -18.06
CA MET A 34 18.91 3.27 -17.96
C MET A 34 18.91 1.77 -18.24
N SER A 35 19.88 1.32 -19.05
CA SER A 35 20.18 -0.09 -19.33
C SER A 35 21.67 -0.37 -19.09
N VAL A 36 21.99 -1.60 -18.68
CA VAL A 36 23.38 -2.02 -18.40
C VAL A 36 23.71 -3.32 -19.11
N TYR A 37 24.87 -3.33 -19.76
CA TYR A 37 25.43 -4.46 -20.48
C TYR A 37 26.79 -4.84 -19.91
N VAL A 38 27.03 -6.13 -19.69
CA VAL A 38 28.34 -6.66 -19.26
C VAL A 38 28.72 -7.82 -20.17
N GLY A 39 29.90 -7.74 -20.78
CA GLY A 39 30.36 -8.71 -21.77
C GLY A 39 29.47 -8.79 -23.02
N GLY A 40 28.80 -7.70 -23.37
CA GLY A 40 27.84 -7.63 -24.48
C GLY A 40 26.44 -8.20 -24.17
N GLN A 41 26.21 -8.71 -22.96
CA GLN A 41 24.91 -9.22 -22.51
C GLN A 41 24.17 -8.15 -21.72
N GLU A 42 22.87 -7.97 -21.97
CA GLU A 42 22.01 -7.10 -21.16
C GLU A 42 21.81 -7.73 -19.77
N VAL A 43 22.35 -7.09 -18.73
CA VAL A 43 22.23 -7.56 -17.34
C VAL A 43 21.21 -6.73 -16.56
N VAL A 44 20.86 -5.55 -17.05
CA VAL A 44 19.77 -4.71 -16.57
C VAL A 44 19.02 -4.18 -17.78
N ALA A 45 17.83 -4.72 -18.03
CA ALA A 45 16.87 -4.18 -19.00
C ALA A 45 16.44 -2.76 -18.60
N GLU A 46 15.98 -1.97 -19.57
CA GLU A 46 15.66 -0.55 -19.36
C GLU A 46 14.76 -0.34 -18.13
N ARG A 47 15.23 0.50 -17.22
CA ARG A 47 14.49 0.97 -16.06
C ARG A 47 14.32 2.47 -16.13
N TRP A 48 13.25 2.98 -15.53
CA TRP A 48 13.04 4.42 -15.42
C TRP A 48 12.61 4.84 -14.01
N ARG A 49 13.11 6.01 -13.61
CA ARG A 49 12.58 6.83 -12.52
C ARG A 49 12.62 8.28 -12.95
N THR A 50 11.71 9.09 -12.44
CA THR A 50 11.84 10.55 -12.58
C THR A 50 13.19 11.03 -12.05
N ALA A 51 13.71 12.09 -12.66
CA ALA A 51 15.08 12.55 -12.43
C ALA A 51 15.40 12.89 -10.96
N TRP A 52 14.40 13.32 -10.18
CA TRP A 52 14.56 13.74 -8.78
C TRP A 52 14.40 12.60 -7.75
N ASN A 53 13.89 11.43 -8.14
CA ASN A 53 13.71 10.28 -7.23
C ASN A 53 14.41 9.00 -7.72
N PRO A 54 15.75 8.97 -7.72
CA PRO A 54 16.52 7.81 -8.14
C PRO A 54 16.22 6.55 -7.31
N ASN A 55 16.34 5.39 -7.94
CA ASN A 55 16.20 4.09 -7.30
C ASN A 55 17.50 3.28 -7.40
N SER A 56 17.54 2.17 -6.68
CA SER A 56 18.59 1.16 -6.77
C SER A 56 18.10 -0.13 -7.42
N TRP A 57 18.91 -0.73 -8.29
CA TRP A 57 18.69 -2.08 -8.82
C TRP A 57 19.93 -2.94 -8.61
N LYS A 58 19.74 -4.17 -8.18
CA LYS A 58 20.82 -5.12 -7.89
C LYS A 58 20.84 -6.21 -8.95
N PHE A 59 22.03 -6.64 -9.34
CA PHE A 59 22.23 -7.77 -10.25
C PHE A 59 23.56 -8.46 -9.94
N THR A 60 23.77 -9.67 -10.47
CA THR A 60 25.01 -10.42 -10.29
C THR A 60 25.64 -10.75 -11.63
N VAL A 61 26.98 -10.78 -11.67
CA VAL A 61 27.72 -11.19 -12.88
C VAL A 61 28.91 -12.08 -12.47
N PRO A 62 29.06 -13.28 -13.04
CA PRO A 62 30.26 -14.08 -12.85
C PRO A 62 31.43 -13.43 -13.60
N MET A 63 32.54 -13.18 -12.90
CA MET A 63 33.74 -12.60 -13.50
C MET A 63 34.96 -13.47 -13.23
N VAL A 64 35.94 -13.41 -14.15
CA VAL A 64 37.17 -14.20 -14.10
C VAL A 64 38.35 -13.29 -13.83
N LYS A 65 39.23 -13.68 -12.90
CA LYS A 65 40.44 -12.94 -12.55
C LYS A 65 41.26 -12.61 -13.80
N GLY A 66 41.65 -11.34 -13.94
CA GLY A 66 42.52 -10.90 -15.03
C GLY A 66 41.87 -10.84 -16.42
N LYS A 67 40.59 -11.25 -16.55
CA LYS A 67 39.85 -11.16 -17.81
C LYS A 67 39.20 -9.79 -17.90
N ARG A 68 39.57 -9.03 -18.93
CA ARG A 68 38.86 -7.79 -19.29
C ARG A 68 37.48 -8.13 -19.85
N THR A 69 36.45 -7.59 -19.23
CA THR A 69 35.05 -7.75 -19.64
C THR A 69 34.46 -6.39 -19.95
N GLN A 70 33.79 -6.24 -21.11
CA GLN A 70 33.17 -4.97 -21.48
C GLN A 70 32.09 -4.59 -20.47
N LEU A 71 32.01 -3.31 -20.12
CA LEU A 71 30.90 -2.70 -19.40
C LEU A 71 30.36 -1.55 -20.24
N ARG A 72 29.06 -1.57 -20.52
CA ARG A 72 28.35 -0.49 -21.21
C ARG A 72 27.11 -0.11 -20.42
N ILE A 73 26.94 1.17 -20.11
CA ILE A 73 25.74 1.74 -19.49
C ILE A 73 25.17 2.74 -20.48
N GLU A 74 23.91 2.55 -20.85
CA GLU A 74 23.16 3.51 -21.67
C GLU A 74 22.21 4.28 -20.76
N TRP A 75 22.25 5.61 -20.83
CA TRP A 75 21.52 6.46 -19.91
C TRP A 75 20.91 7.67 -20.62
N LYS A 76 19.61 7.90 -20.43
CA LYS A 76 18.92 9.15 -20.79
C LYS A 76 18.52 9.85 -19.47
N PRO A 77 19.18 10.95 -19.08
CA PRO A 77 18.99 11.58 -17.76
C PRO A 77 17.57 12.01 -17.42
N ASP A 78 16.77 12.38 -18.44
CA ASP A 78 15.35 12.80 -18.28
C ASP A 78 15.14 13.99 -17.34
N GLY A 79 16.16 14.85 -17.24
CA GLY A 79 16.10 16.09 -16.46
C GLY A 79 17.45 16.80 -16.39
N GLY A 80 17.43 18.10 -16.06
CA GLY A 80 18.65 18.91 -15.92
C GLY A 80 19.56 18.47 -14.76
N VAL A 81 18.99 17.79 -13.75
CA VAL A 81 19.69 17.12 -12.65
C VAL A 81 19.14 15.70 -12.54
N SER A 82 20.01 14.69 -12.64
CA SER A 82 19.65 13.27 -12.61
C SER A 82 20.84 12.44 -12.12
N TYR A 83 20.65 11.14 -11.90
CA TYR A 83 21.60 10.31 -11.16
C TYR A 83 21.95 9.01 -11.90
N CYS A 84 23.25 8.71 -11.94
CA CYS A 84 23.79 7.45 -12.44
C CYS A 84 25.00 7.05 -11.60
N GLY A 85 25.01 5.82 -11.08
CA GLY A 85 26.15 5.27 -10.39
C GLY A 85 26.12 3.75 -10.38
N LEU A 86 27.24 3.09 -10.65
CA LEU A 86 27.38 1.65 -10.56
C LEU A 86 28.46 1.31 -9.53
N ARG A 87 28.13 0.45 -8.57
CA ARG A 87 29.07 -0.05 -7.55
C ARG A 87 29.00 -1.56 -7.49
N ALA A 88 30.06 -2.20 -7.01
CA ALA A 88 30.12 -3.63 -6.75
C ALA A 88 30.53 -3.89 -5.30
N ALA A 89 29.98 -4.93 -4.70
CA ALA A 89 30.46 -5.44 -3.43
C ALA A 89 31.79 -6.18 -3.62
N VAL A 90 32.63 -6.18 -2.58
CA VAL A 90 33.77 -7.09 -2.51
C VAL A 90 33.23 -8.53 -2.50
N PRO A 91 33.78 -9.44 -3.33
CA PRO A 91 33.32 -10.82 -3.32
C PRO A 91 33.53 -11.47 -1.95
N THR A 92 32.58 -12.32 -1.58
CA THR A 92 32.61 -13.13 -0.36
C THR A 92 32.50 -14.59 -0.73
N THR A 93 32.94 -15.49 0.16
CA THR A 93 32.86 -16.92 -0.08
C THR A 93 31.40 -17.39 -0.13
N ALA A 94 31.12 -18.48 -0.84
CA ALA A 94 29.79 -19.08 -0.88
C ALA A 94 29.25 -19.49 0.51
N LYS A 95 30.15 -19.77 1.47
CA LYS A 95 29.80 -20.03 2.86
C LYS A 95 29.30 -18.75 3.54
N GLU A 96 30.03 -17.65 3.39
CA GLU A 96 29.65 -16.35 3.98
C GLU A 96 28.35 -15.82 3.41
N GLN A 97 28.11 -15.99 2.10
CA GLN A 97 26.86 -15.58 1.45
C GLN A 97 25.61 -16.32 1.96
N LYS A 98 25.79 -17.50 2.58
CA LYS A 98 24.69 -18.30 3.15
C LYS A 98 24.47 -18.06 4.65
N MET A 99 25.27 -17.20 5.28
CA MET A 99 25.09 -16.85 6.69
C MET A 99 24.06 -15.74 6.86
N ILE A 100 23.32 -15.77 7.97
CA ILE A 100 22.55 -14.62 8.42
C ILE A 100 23.54 -13.64 9.07
N SER A 101 23.60 -12.41 8.54
CA SER A 101 24.45 -11.35 9.05
C SER A 101 23.63 -10.10 9.31
N ILE A 102 23.74 -9.56 10.52
CA ILE A 102 23.10 -8.32 10.94
C ILE A 102 24.21 -7.35 11.34
N TRP A 103 24.21 -6.17 10.74
CA TRP A 103 25.15 -5.09 11.05
C TRP A 103 24.35 -3.84 11.40
N SER A 104 24.71 -3.20 12.51
CA SER A 104 24.18 -1.91 12.95
C SER A 104 25.33 -0.91 13.02
N GLU A 105 25.12 0.30 12.51
CA GLU A 105 26.17 1.33 12.46
C GLU A 105 26.50 1.91 13.84
N MET A 106 25.48 2.11 14.68
CA MET A 106 25.62 2.65 16.02
C MET A 106 24.46 2.17 16.90
N SER A 107 24.83 1.64 18.05
CA SER A 107 23.94 1.14 19.10
C SER A 107 24.74 1.08 20.39
N ARG A 108 24.09 1.26 21.54
CA ARG A 108 24.76 1.15 22.86
C ARG A 108 25.19 -0.29 23.13
N ASP A 109 24.32 -1.23 22.78
CA ASP A 109 24.50 -2.67 22.92
C ASP A 109 23.90 -3.39 21.69
N MET A 110 24.25 -4.67 21.51
CA MET A 110 23.64 -5.53 20.50
C MET A 110 22.40 -6.20 21.08
N ASP A 111 21.23 -5.61 20.83
CA ASP A 111 19.94 -6.13 21.29
C ASP A 111 19.13 -6.74 20.14
N TYR A 112 18.68 -7.97 20.31
CA TYR A 112 17.77 -8.64 19.39
C TYR A 112 16.80 -9.55 20.13
N TYR A 113 15.63 -9.79 19.52
CA TYR A 113 14.61 -10.69 20.04
C TYR A 113 14.53 -11.93 19.15
N PHE A 114 14.81 -13.09 19.71
CA PHE A 114 14.51 -14.36 19.05
C PHE A 114 13.05 -14.74 19.34
N ILE A 115 12.26 -14.92 18.28
CA ILE A 115 10.84 -15.24 18.35
C ILE A 115 10.62 -16.60 17.70
N ALA A 116 10.21 -17.59 18.51
CA ALA A 116 9.84 -18.90 18.01
C ALA A 116 8.32 -18.98 17.78
N GLY A 117 7.92 -19.79 16.80
CA GLY A 117 6.53 -20.12 16.51
C GLY A 117 6.47 -21.43 15.72
N LYS A 118 5.34 -22.15 15.80
CA LYS A 118 5.11 -23.39 15.03
C LYS A 118 4.89 -23.13 13.54
N ASN A 119 4.51 -21.90 13.21
CA ASN A 119 4.30 -21.39 11.85
C ASN A 119 4.63 -19.89 11.82
N MET A 120 4.57 -19.28 10.64
CA MET A 120 4.92 -17.87 10.47
C MET A 120 3.93 -16.92 11.16
N ASP A 121 2.64 -17.27 11.29
CA ASP A 121 1.68 -16.43 12.03
C ASP A 121 2.00 -16.38 13.54
N GLU A 122 2.43 -17.49 14.14
CA GLU A 122 2.89 -17.50 15.53
C GLU A 122 4.16 -16.66 15.72
N VAL A 123 5.06 -16.61 14.72
CA VAL A 123 6.21 -15.70 14.72
C VAL A 123 5.76 -14.24 14.64
N ILE A 124 4.78 -13.92 13.77
CA ILE A 124 4.20 -12.57 13.71
C ILE A 124 3.53 -12.20 15.04
N SER A 125 2.76 -13.10 15.66
CA SER A 125 2.16 -12.85 16.99
C SER A 125 3.22 -12.61 18.05
N GLY A 126 4.32 -13.36 18.01
CA GLY A 126 5.48 -13.13 18.85
C GLY A 126 6.14 -11.77 18.60
N TYR A 127 6.13 -11.24 17.38
CA TYR A 127 6.56 -9.86 17.06
C TYR A 127 5.58 -8.80 17.62
N ARG A 128 4.27 -9.05 17.55
CA ARG A 128 3.24 -8.14 18.09
C ARG A 128 3.28 -8.03 19.61
N THR A 129 3.89 -8.99 20.30
CA THR A 129 4.01 -9.00 21.76
C THR A 129 4.90 -7.86 22.29
N PRO A 130 6.19 -7.74 21.92
CA PRO A 130 7.04 -6.63 22.36
C PRO A 130 6.80 -5.32 21.61
N THR A 131 6.26 -5.36 20.38
CA THR A 131 6.11 -4.16 19.53
C THR A 131 4.70 -3.55 19.54
N GLY A 132 3.74 -4.23 20.17
CA GLY A 132 2.34 -3.81 20.31
C GLY A 132 1.41 -4.46 19.29
N LYS A 133 0.17 -4.76 19.72
CA LYS A 133 -0.89 -5.22 18.82
C LYS A 133 -1.19 -4.16 17.76
N ALA A 134 -1.53 -4.61 16.55
CA ALA A 134 -2.03 -3.71 15.53
C ALA A 134 -3.39 -3.15 15.95
N SER A 135 -3.54 -1.83 15.96
CA SER A 135 -4.84 -1.19 16.21
C SER A 135 -5.81 -1.55 15.09
N LEU A 136 -7.08 -1.82 15.41
CA LEU A 136 -8.10 -2.06 14.39
C LEU A 136 -8.46 -0.75 13.69
N TYR A 137 -8.32 -0.72 12.36
CA TYR A 137 -8.58 0.47 11.56
C TYR A 137 -10.09 0.75 11.43
N PRO A 138 -10.48 2.00 11.14
CA PRO A 138 -11.83 2.28 10.68
C PRO A 138 -12.20 1.43 9.44
N LYS A 139 -13.45 0.94 9.35
CA LYS A 139 -13.91 0.06 8.26
C LYS A 139 -13.74 0.68 6.87
N TRP A 140 -14.00 1.98 6.76
CA TRP A 140 -13.87 2.75 5.51
C TRP A 140 -12.45 2.76 4.92
N THR A 141 -11.43 2.44 5.73
CA THR A 141 -10.04 2.33 5.25
C THR A 141 -9.82 1.15 4.31
N LEU A 142 -10.68 0.12 4.36
CA LEU A 142 -10.60 -1.05 3.49
C LEU A 142 -11.32 -0.84 2.14
N GLY A 143 -12.14 0.21 2.04
CA GLY A 143 -12.78 0.67 0.82
C GLY A 143 -11.79 1.31 -0.16
N PHE A 144 -12.31 1.83 -1.27
CA PHE A 144 -11.48 2.53 -2.26
C PHE A 144 -11.12 3.95 -1.80
N TRP A 145 -9.90 4.35 -2.12
CA TRP A 145 -9.36 5.68 -1.86
C TRP A 145 -8.99 6.36 -3.18
N GLN A 146 -9.64 7.49 -3.46
CA GLN A 146 -9.24 8.37 -4.55
C GLN A 146 -8.34 9.49 -4.01
N SER A 147 -7.21 9.69 -4.67
CA SER A 147 -6.29 10.79 -4.40
C SER A 147 -5.72 11.36 -5.71
N ARG A 148 -5.02 12.49 -5.60
CA ARG A 148 -4.33 13.18 -6.69
C ARG A 148 -3.13 13.93 -6.10
N GLU A 149 -2.07 14.10 -6.88
CA GLU A 149 -1.06 15.16 -6.70
C GLU A 149 -1.35 16.24 -7.75
N ARG A 150 -2.23 17.22 -7.50
CA ARG A 150 -3.07 17.43 -6.30
C ARG A 150 -4.42 18.04 -6.65
N TYR A 151 -5.44 17.86 -5.79
CA TYR A 151 -6.63 18.71 -5.85
C TYR A 151 -6.24 20.15 -5.51
N GLN A 152 -6.74 21.12 -6.29
CA GLN A 152 -6.30 22.51 -6.21
C GLN A 152 -7.26 23.36 -5.38
N SER A 153 -8.53 22.96 -5.28
CA SER A 153 -9.59 23.70 -4.59
C SER A 153 -10.59 22.77 -3.88
N SER A 154 -11.44 23.34 -3.00
CA SER A 154 -12.56 22.60 -2.42
C SER A 154 -13.52 22.07 -3.48
N HIS A 155 -13.72 22.82 -4.56
CA HIS A 155 -14.58 22.41 -5.67
C HIS A 155 -14.08 21.13 -6.35
N ASP A 156 -12.76 20.95 -6.51
CA ASP A 156 -12.23 19.73 -7.13
C ASP A 156 -12.52 18.50 -6.29
N ILE A 157 -12.41 18.60 -4.96
CA ILE A 157 -12.72 17.51 -4.02
C ILE A 157 -14.21 17.17 -4.09
N GLU A 158 -15.07 18.18 -3.94
CA GLU A 158 -16.52 18.02 -3.91
C GLU A 158 -17.05 17.45 -5.24
N SER A 159 -16.62 18.03 -6.37
CA SER A 159 -17.04 17.59 -7.70
C SER A 159 -16.53 16.20 -8.05
N THR A 160 -15.30 15.84 -7.62
CA THR A 160 -14.77 14.50 -7.87
C THR A 160 -15.55 13.45 -7.10
N LEU A 161 -15.79 13.65 -5.80
CA LEU A 161 -16.57 12.71 -5.01
C LEU A 161 -18.03 12.63 -5.49
N ALA A 162 -18.62 13.76 -5.89
CA ALA A 162 -19.96 13.79 -6.48
C ALA A 162 -20.02 13.01 -7.80
N GLU A 163 -18.97 13.05 -8.63
CA GLU A 163 -18.92 12.30 -9.88
C GLU A 163 -18.81 10.79 -9.65
N PHE A 164 -18.10 10.32 -8.62
CA PHE A 164 -18.15 8.91 -8.20
C PHE A 164 -19.57 8.48 -7.84
N ARG A 165 -20.26 9.25 -7.00
CA ARG A 165 -21.65 8.98 -6.59
C ARG A 165 -22.61 8.99 -7.79
N LYS A 166 -22.49 9.99 -8.67
CA LYS A 166 -23.30 10.09 -9.89
C LYS A 166 -23.10 8.89 -10.82
N ARG A 167 -21.90 8.33 -10.88
CA ARG A 167 -21.57 7.15 -11.69
C ARG A 167 -21.86 5.82 -11.00
N HIS A 168 -22.31 5.83 -9.74
CA HIS A 168 -22.46 4.63 -8.93
C HIS A 168 -21.18 3.79 -8.85
N ILE A 169 -20.03 4.47 -8.75
CA ILE A 169 -18.72 3.84 -8.56
C ILE A 169 -18.39 3.91 -7.07
N PRO A 170 -18.13 2.76 -6.41
CA PRO A 170 -17.86 2.75 -4.99
C PRO A 170 -16.58 3.51 -4.60
N VAL A 171 -16.68 4.35 -3.57
CA VAL A 171 -15.55 5.09 -2.96
C VAL A 171 -15.91 5.50 -1.53
N ASP A 172 -14.98 5.28 -0.60
CA ASP A 172 -15.10 5.74 0.79
C ASP A 172 -14.31 7.02 1.02
N ASN A 173 -13.14 7.17 0.38
CA ASN A 173 -12.14 8.14 0.82
C ASN A 173 -11.70 9.06 -0.32
N ILE A 174 -11.62 10.36 -0.01
CA ILE A 174 -11.04 11.39 -0.86
C ILE A 174 -9.90 12.08 -0.12
N VAL A 175 -8.80 12.37 -0.81
CA VAL A 175 -7.56 12.82 -0.18
C VAL A 175 -7.12 14.17 -0.70
N GLN A 176 -7.04 15.17 0.18
CA GLN A 176 -6.35 16.43 -0.11
C GLN A 176 -4.85 16.28 0.16
N ASP A 177 -4.07 16.42 -0.90
CA ASP A 177 -2.61 16.42 -0.86
C ASP A 177 -2.05 17.80 -0.40
N TRP A 178 -0.73 17.99 -0.48
CA TRP A 178 0.03 19.18 -0.13
C TRP A 178 -0.49 20.47 -0.79
N ASN A 179 0.01 21.62 -0.32
CA ASN A 179 -0.25 22.94 -0.90
C ASN A 179 -1.74 23.34 -0.91
N TYR A 180 -2.48 23.01 0.15
CA TYR A 180 -3.79 23.61 0.45
C TYR A 180 -3.67 24.94 1.23
N TRP A 181 -2.48 25.23 1.74
CA TRP A 181 -2.12 26.46 2.47
C TRP A 181 -1.72 27.60 1.53
N PRO A 182 -1.71 28.86 2.01
CA PRO A 182 -1.07 29.96 1.30
C PRO A 182 0.40 29.65 1.06
N LEU A 183 0.90 29.88 -0.16
CA LEU A 183 2.26 29.48 -0.57
C LEU A 183 3.38 29.78 0.44
N PRO A 184 3.48 30.97 1.06
CA PRO A 184 4.55 31.29 2.01
C PRO A 184 4.34 30.74 3.44
N ASP A 185 3.31 29.94 3.67
CA ASP A 185 2.85 29.54 5.01
C ASP A 185 2.84 28.02 5.22
N TRP A 186 3.75 27.26 4.58
CA TRP A 186 3.86 25.81 4.82
C TRP A 186 4.14 25.55 6.31
N GLY A 187 3.29 24.75 6.94
CA GLY A 187 3.37 24.40 8.36
C GLY A 187 2.49 25.27 9.25
N SER A 188 1.82 26.29 8.71
CA SER A 188 0.79 27.06 9.43
C SER A 188 -0.51 26.27 9.67
N HIS A 189 -0.71 25.22 8.87
CA HIS A 189 -1.91 24.37 8.87
C HIS A 189 -3.20 25.15 8.56
N GLN A 190 -3.09 26.27 7.81
CA GLN A 190 -4.24 27.04 7.34
C GLN A 190 -4.60 26.65 5.90
N PHE A 191 -5.88 26.79 5.56
CA PHE A 191 -6.34 26.69 4.18
C PHE A 191 -6.24 28.05 3.48
N GLU A 192 -5.80 28.06 2.23
CA GLU A 192 -5.81 29.26 1.41
C GLU A 192 -7.25 29.62 1.01
N ALA A 193 -7.77 30.73 1.54
CA ALA A 193 -9.18 31.11 1.39
C ALA A 193 -9.62 31.32 -0.07
N SER A 194 -8.72 31.64 -0.99
CA SER A 194 -9.02 31.79 -2.42
C SER A 194 -9.41 30.45 -3.08
N ARG A 195 -8.86 29.33 -2.60
CA ARG A 195 -9.06 27.98 -3.15
C ARG A 195 -9.95 27.11 -2.27
N PHE A 196 -9.99 27.40 -0.97
CA PHE A 196 -10.79 26.71 0.04
C PHE A 196 -11.51 27.75 0.90
N PRO A 197 -12.50 28.48 0.32
CA PRO A 197 -13.15 29.62 0.98
C PRO A 197 -13.94 29.22 2.23
N ASN A 198 -14.40 27.97 2.31
CA ASN A 198 -15.11 27.44 3.47
C ASN A 198 -14.76 25.95 3.68
N PRO A 199 -13.64 25.63 4.35
CA PRO A 199 -13.25 24.24 4.58
C PRO A 199 -14.27 23.44 5.39
N GLN A 200 -15.05 24.09 6.28
CA GLN A 200 -16.13 23.41 6.99
C GLN A 200 -17.22 22.93 6.02
N ALA A 201 -17.65 23.78 5.08
CA ALA A 201 -18.65 23.39 4.08
C ALA A 201 -18.15 22.27 3.17
N MET A 202 -16.86 22.30 2.80
CA MET A 202 -16.24 21.22 2.04
C MET A 202 -16.27 19.88 2.80
N LEU A 203 -15.89 19.88 4.08
CA LEU A 203 -15.97 18.69 4.93
C LEU A 203 -17.42 18.20 5.10
N ASP A 204 -18.35 19.12 5.34
CA ASP A 204 -19.78 18.80 5.44
C ASP A 204 -20.29 18.18 4.12
N SER A 205 -19.84 18.67 2.96
CA SER A 205 -20.19 18.13 1.63
C SER A 205 -19.65 16.71 1.44
N VAL A 206 -18.38 16.47 1.79
CA VAL A 206 -17.78 15.13 1.77
C VAL A 206 -18.55 14.16 2.66
N HIS A 207 -18.86 14.56 3.90
CA HIS A 207 -19.60 13.72 4.85
C HIS A 207 -21.06 13.51 4.43
N GLN A 208 -21.73 14.49 3.83
CA GLN A 208 -23.08 14.35 3.29
C GLN A 208 -23.15 13.34 2.13
N MET A 209 -22.05 13.21 1.37
CA MET A 209 -21.89 12.17 0.35
C MET A 209 -21.38 10.84 0.92
N ASN A 210 -21.38 10.67 2.25
CA ASN A 210 -20.85 9.49 2.94
C ASN A 210 -19.39 9.18 2.61
N GLY A 211 -18.61 10.21 2.25
CA GLY A 211 -17.16 10.10 2.07
C GLY A 211 -16.40 10.40 3.36
N ARG A 212 -15.10 10.10 3.33
CA ARG A 212 -14.11 10.40 4.37
C ARG A 212 -13.00 11.25 3.79
N PHE A 213 -12.55 12.22 4.58
CA PHE A 213 -11.54 13.18 4.17
C PHE A 213 -10.20 12.91 4.85
N MET A 214 -9.17 12.63 4.04
CA MET A 214 -7.78 12.59 4.49
C MET A 214 -7.02 13.82 4.02
N ILE A 215 -6.14 14.36 4.85
CA ILE A 215 -5.32 15.53 4.51
C ILE A 215 -3.83 15.27 4.73
N SER A 216 -3.02 15.80 3.82
CA SER A 216 -1.56 15.83 3.93
C SER A 216 -1.10 16.76 5.07
N VAL A 217 -0.27 16.25 5.97
CA VAL A 217 0.41 17.03 7.01
C VAL A 217 1.85 16.57 7.07
N TRP A 218 2.77 17.50 6.89
CA TRP A 218 4.20 17.19 6.85
C TRP A 218 4.83 17.54 8.20
N PRO A 219 5.92 16.87 8.59
CA PRO A 219 6.75 17.30 9.70
C PRO A 219 7.60 18.55 9.37
N LYS A 220 7.27 19.27 8.29
CA LYS A 220 8.00 20.41 7.70
C LYS A 220 7.29 21.73 8.01
N PHE A 221 8.08 22.74 8.36
CA PHE A 221 7.63 24.09 8.64
C PHE A 221 8.56 25.12 8.00
N TYR A 222 8.01 26.14 7.35
CA TYR A 222 8.80 27.30 6.95
C TYR A 222 9.21 28.13 8.16
N ASP A 223 10.39 28.73 8.11
CA ASP A 223 10.96 29.47 9.24
C ASP A 223 10.20 30.76 9.58
N THR A 224 9.33 31.20 8.68
CA THR A 224 8.48 32.40 8.81
C THR A 224 7.20 32.18 9.60
N VAL A 225 6.68 30.95 9.72
CA VAL A 225 5.37 30.68 10.32
C VAL A 225 5.45 30.58 11.84
N ASP A 226 4.36 30.92 12.55
CA ASP A 226 4.37 30.93 14.02
C ASP A 226 4.52 29.54 14.63
N ASN A 227 3.98 28.49 13.98
CA ASN A 227 4.17 27.11 14.41
C ASN A 227 5.65 26.70 14.42
N TYR A 228 6.44 27.13 13.43
CA TYR A 228 7.90 26.95 13.42
C TYR A 228 8.53 27.67 14.59
N LYS A 229 8.23 28.97 14.77
CA LYS A 229 8.84 29.80 15.83
C LYS A 229 8.57 29.22 17.22
N GLU A 230 7.38 28.66 17.43
CA GLU A 230 7.01 28.04 18.70
C GLU A 230 7.84 26.78 18.99
N LEU A 231 7.95 25.86 18.02
CA LEU A 231 8.84 24.68 18.10
C LEU A 231 10.29 25.11 18.31
N ASP A 232 10.73 26.12 17.55
CA ASP A 232 12.11 26.58 17.54
C ASP A 232 12.52 27.25 18.85
N SER A 233 11.62 28.02 19.47
CA SER A 233 11.86 28.66 20.76
C SER A 233 12.20 27.68 21.89
N LYS A 234 11.89 26.40 21.68
CA LYS A 234 12.15 25.28 22.60
C LYS A 234 13.29 24.37 22.13
N GLY A 235 13.92 24.69 20.99
CA GLY A 235 15.00 23.89 20.40
C GLY A 235 14.52 22.64 19.67
N TRP A 236 13.24 22.56 19.28
CA TRP A 236 12.64 21.37 18.69
C TRP A 236 12.62 21.38 17.15
N ILE A 237 13.50 22.15 16.52
CA ILE A 237 13.68 22.20 15.06
C ILE A 237 15.11 21.78 14.71
N TYR A 238 15.27 20.89 13.72
CA TYR A 238 16.59 20.59 13.18
C TYR A 238 17.16 21.81 12.45
N LYS A 239 18.38 22.23 12.81
CA LYS A 239 18.92 23.54 12.39
C LYS A 239 19.71 23.53 11.10
N GLN A 240 20.16 22.37 10.64
CA GLN A 240 21.12 22.30 9.54
C GLN A 240 20.55 22.82 8.21
N ALA A 241 19.27 22.56 7.91
CA ALA A 241 18.64 23.07 6.69
C ALA A 241 18.56 24.60 6.65
N ILE A 242 18.26 25.22 7.79
CA ILE A 242 18.22 26.68 7.94
C ILE A 242 19.63 27.28 7.83
N LYS A 243 20.61 26.67 8.51
CA LYS A 243 22.01 27.11 8.50
C LYS A 243 22.60 27.10 7.09
N ASP A 244 22.23 26.10 6.30
CA ASP A 244 22.74 25.93 4.93
C ASP A 244 21.88 26.62 3.88
N ASP A 245 20.87 27.40 4.31
CA ASP A 245 19.98 28.19 3.45
C ASP A 245 19.29 27.34 2.36
N ILE A 246 18.79 26.17 2.77
CA ILE A 246 18.13 25.23 1.86
C ILE A 246 16.73 25.72 1.54
N HIS A 247 16.53 26.06 0.27
CA HIS A 247 15.23 26.39 -0.29
C HIS A 247 14.60 25.15 -0.91
N ASP A 248 13.29 24.98 -0.70
CA ASP A 248 12.54 23.94 -1.38
C ASP A 248 12.19 24.32 -2.84
N TRP A 249 11.43 23.46 -3.52
CA TRP A 249 11.03 23.68 -4.91
C TRP A 249 10.00 24.81 -5.09
N LEU A 250 9.44 25.36 -4.01
CA LEU A 250 8.61 26.57 -4.02
C LEU A 250 9.43 27.84 -3.73
N GLY A 251 10.72 27.70 -3.41
CA GLY A 251 11.62 28.81 -3.15
C GLY A 251 11.57 29.36 -1.73
N PHE A 252 11.19 28.54 -0.75
CA PHE A 252 11.11 28.94 0.65
C PHE A 252 12.05 28.13 1.55
N THR A 253 12.56 28.77 2.59
CA THR A 253 13.42 28.16 3.60
C THR A 253 12.57 27.59 4.73
N GLY A 254 12.93 26.39 5.19
CA GLY A 254 12.22 25.70 6.25
C GLY A 254 12.98 24.48 6.74
N SER A 255 12.45 23.86 7.78
CA SER A 255 13.05 22.66 8.34
C SER A 255 12.02 21.73 8.96
N PHE A 256 12.50 20.62 9.49
CA PHE A 256 11.70 19.57 10.11
C PHE A 256 11.85 19.64 11.63
N TYR A 257 10.80 19.26 12.34
CA TYR A 257 10.82 19.25 13.80
C TYR A 257 11.45 17.99 14.38
N ASP A 258 11.92 18.05 15.63
CA ASP A 258 12.45 16.88 16.33
C ASP A 258 11.33 16.06 16.98
N ALA A 259 10.80 15.09 16.24
CA ALA A 259 9.76 14.20 16.72
C ALA A 259 10.21 13.23 17.84
N TYR A 260 11.51 13.13 18.13
CA TYR A 260 11.99 12.27 19.22
C TYR A 260 11.72 12.87 20.61
N ASP A 261 11.58 14.20 20.71
CA ASP A 261 11.16 14.88 21.93
C ASP A 261 9.65 14.68 22.17
N ALA A 262 9.28 14.19 23.36
CA ALA A 262 7.89 13.89 23.69
C ALA A 262 7.00 15.14 23.79
N ASP A 263 7.55 16.29 24.20
CA ASP A 263 6.80 17.54 24.29
C ASP A 263 6.74 18.25 22.93
N ALA A 264 7.75 18.07 22.07
CA ALA A 264 7.66 18.48 20.66
C ALA A 264 6.53 17.75 19.93
N ARG A 265 6.37 16.44 20.16
CA ARG A 265 5.24 15.65 19.62
C ARG A 265 3.88 16.18 20.08
N LYS A 266 3.75 16.49 21.37
CA LYS A 266 2.51 17.09 21.92
C LYS A 266 2.23 18.44 21.27
N LEU A 267 3.28 19.26 21.05
CA LEU A 267 3.11 20.56 20.41
C LEU A 267 2.73 20.42 18.93
N PHE A 268 3.39 19.53 18.19
CA PHE A 268 3.04 19.20 16.82
C PHE A 268 1.56 18.78 16.70
N TRP A 269 1.12 17.84 17.54
CA TRP A 269 -0.29 17.46 17.58
C TRP A 269 -1.20 18.64 17.96
N LYS A 270 -0.84 19.45 18.97
CA LYS A 270 -1.63 20.62 19.36
C LYS A 270 -1.83 21.58 18.18
N GLN A 271 -0.78 21.84 17.40
CA GLN A 271 -0.86 22.68 16.21
C GLN A 271 -1.75 22.07 15.13
N MET A 272 -1.76 20.75 14.94
CA MET A 272 -2.75 20.07 14.09
C MET A 272 -4.17 20.17 14.68
N ASN A 273 -4.31 19.96 15.98
CA ASN A 273 -5.58 19.95 16.66
C ASN A 273 -6.32 21.28 16.56
N ASP A 274 -5.60 22.36 16.84
CA ASP A 274 -6.16 23.72 16.92
C ASP A 274 -6.49 24.29 15.54
N ASN A 275 -5.72 23.89 14.52
CA ASN A 275 -5.84 24.44 13.17
C ASN A 275 -6.62 23.56 12.20
N LEU A 276 -6.72 22.25 12.47
CA LEU A 276 -7.28 21.28 11.53
C LEU A 276 -8.31 20.35 12.19
N TYR A 277 -8.02 19.73 13.34
CA TYR A 277 -8.93 18.72 13.89
C TYR A 277 -10.16 19.34 14.58
N THR A 278 -10.00 20.00 15.73
CA THR A 278 -11.13 20.56 16.50
C THR A 278 -11.65 21.88 15.95
N LYS A 279 -10.94 22.49 14.99
CA LYS A 279 -11.40 23.67 14.25
C LYS A 279 -12.69 23.41 13.47
N PHE A 280 -12.94 22.16 13.06
CA PHE A 280 -14.11 21.78 12.27
C PHE A 280 -15.05 20.84 13.03
N LYS A 281 -16.37 20.98 12.81
CA LYS A 281 -17.46 20.40 13.60
C LYS A 281 -17.48 18.86 13.69
N PHE A 282 -16.83 18.17 12.77
CA PHE A 282 -16.69 16.71 12.76
C PHE A 282 -15.24 16.23 12.70
N GLY A 283 -14.29 17.18 12.75
CA GLY A 283 -12.88 16.93 12.52
C GLY A 283 -12.55 16.40 11.14
N ILE A 284 -11.25 16.20 10.93
CA ILE A 284 -10.69 15.46 9.80
C ILE A 284 -10.71 13.96 10.14
N ASP A 285 -11.05 13.12 9.17
CA ASP A 285 -11.21 11.67 9.39
C ASP A 285 -9.86 10.92 9.42
N ALA A 286 -8.87 11.40 8.67
CA ALA A 286 -7.59 10.73 8.49
C ALA A 286 -6.43 11.70 8.24
N TRP A 287 -5.23 11.26 8.61
CA TRP A 287 -3.99 12.00 8.41
C TRP A 287 -3.10 11.30 7.39
N TRP A 288 -2.49 12.07 6.51
CA TRP A 288 -1.46 11.60 5.61
C TRP A 288 -0.14 12.30 5.94
N MET A 289 0.77 11.59 6.62
CA MET A 289 2.08 12.11 6.94
C MET A 289 3.10 11.76 5.86
N ASP A 290 3.37 12.74 5.02
CA ASP A 290 4.40 12.65 3.99
C ASP A 290 5.78 13.10 4.49
N ALA A 291 6.82 12.68 3.77
CA ALA A 291 8.24 12.91 4.07
C ALA A 291 8.67 12.51 5.49
N SER A 292 8.18 11.36 5.98
CA SER A 292 8.45 10.86 7.33
C SER A 292 9.72 10.00 7.45
N GLU A 293 10.64 10.05 6.48
CA GLU A 293 11.94 9.39 6.59
C GLU A 293 12.87 9.95 7.69
N PRO A 294 13.05 11.28 7.91
CA PRO A 294 12.49 12.46 7.21
C PRO A 294 13.27 12.87 5.95
N ASN A 295 12.56 13.18 4.88
CA ASN A 295 13.15 13.70 3.65
C ASN A 295 13.31 15.23 3.69
N VAL A 296 14.31 15.70 4.44
CA VAL A 296 14.60 17.14 4.59
C VAL A 296 15.07 17.78 3.27
N ARG A 297 15.85 17.02 2.49
CA ARG A 297 16.31 17.41 1.15
C ARG A 297 16.64 16.18 0.30
N ASP A 298 16.08 16.17 -0.90
CA ASP A 298 16.26 15.09 -1.87
C ASP A 298 17.72 14.82 -2.21
N CYS A 299 18.03 13.54 -2.48
CA CYS A 299 19.25 13.11 -3.15
C CYS A 299 20.57 13.54 -2.49
N THR A 300 20.57 13.72 -1.17
CA THR A 300 21.77 14.02 -0.40
C THR A 300 22.49 12.75 0.06
N PRO A 301 23.82 12.76 0.23
CA PRO A 301 24.56 11.61 0.76
C PRO A 301 24.17 11.31 2.22
N VAL A 302 24.35 10.06 2.67
CA VAL A 302 23.93 9.58 4.00
C VAL A 302 24.43 10.47 5.14
N TRP A 303 25.71 10.87 5.11
CA TRP A 303 26.29 11.72 6.15
C TRP A 303 25.58 13.07 6.27
N TYR A 304 25.08 13.63 5.15
CA TYR A 304 24.40 14.91 5.15
C TYR A 304 22.94 14.75 5.54
N ARG A 305 22.27 13.65 5.16
CA ARG A 305 20.95 13.31 5.71
C ARG A 305 20.96 13.25 7.23
N LYS A 306 21.97 12.59 7.81
CA LYS A 306 22.18 12.58 9.27
C LYS A 306 22.39 13.97 9.85
N ALA A 307 23.18 14.81 9.20
CA ALA A 307 23.35 16.20 9.65
C ALA A 307 22.03 17.00 9.59
N LEU A 308 21.18 16.73 8.60
CA LEU A 308 19.88 17.38 8.41
C LEU A 308 18.81 16.95 9.41
N SER A 309 18.92 15.74 9.97
CA SER A 309 17.92 15.15 10.87
C SER A 309 18.41 14.96 12.30
N GLY A 310 19.31 15.82 12.77
CA GLY A 310 19.79 15.76 14.15
C GLY A 310 20.47 17.07 14.64
N PRO A 311 20.96 17.08 15.89
CA PRO A 311 20.78 16.03 16.91
C PRO A 311 19.30 15.86 17.28
N THR A 312 18.94 14.68 17.80
CA THR A 312 17.60 14.40 18.32
C THR A 312 17.62 14.49 19.85
N ALA A 313 16.46 14.62 20.48
CA ALA A 313 16.33 14.62 21.94
C ALA A 313 16.84 13.33 22.61
N LEU A 314 16.96 12.22 21.86
CA LEU A 314 17.47 10.94 22.36
C LEU A 314 18.98 10.74 22.11
N GLY A 315 19.57 11.44 21.14
CA GLY A 315 20.97 11.30 20.80
C GLY A 315 21.32 11.75 19.39
N THR A 316 22.38 11.17 18.82
CA THR A 316 22.77 11.52 17.45
C THR A 316 21.81 10.89 16.44
N SER A 317 21.63 11.54 15.30
CA SER A 317 20.92 10.96 14.15
C SER A 317 21.65 9.77 13.53
N THR A 318 22.90 9.48 13.91
CA THR A 318 23.56 8.22 13.55
C THR A 318 22.99 7.04 14.35
N GLU A 319 22.65 7.25 15.63
CA GLU A 319 22.01 6.26 16.50
C GLU A 319 20.49 6.18 16.22
N TYR A 320 19.83 7.32 16.03
CA TYR A 320 18.38 7.43 15.85
C TYR A 320 18.00 7.83 14.41
N PHE A 321 18.43 7.04 13.42
CA PHE A 321 18.23 7.38 12.00
C PHE A 321 16.90 6.90 11.41
N ASN A 322 16.45 5.70 11.77
CA ASN A 322 15.36 4.99 11.06
C ASN A 322 13.99 5.07 11.74
N ALA A 323 13.90 5.60 12.96
CA ALA A 323 12.70 5.51 13.80
C ALA A 323 11.83 6.78 13.78
N TYR A 324 12.03 7.69 12.81
CA TYR A 324 11.36 8.98 12.79
C TYR A 324 9.84 8.86 12.53
N SER A 325 9.42 7.94 11.66
CA SER A 325 8.00 7.75 11.33
C SER A 325 7.19 7.27 12.53
N ILE A 326 7.73 6.32 13.30
CA ILE A 326 7.02 5.73 14.44
C ILE A 326 6.83 6.72 15.59
N VAL A 327 7.80 7.59 15.85
CA VAL A 327 7.62 8.65 16.84
C VAL A 327 6.64 9.71 16.35
N ASN A 328 6.57 9.99 15.04
CA ASN A 328 5.53 10.85 14.51
C ASN A 328 4.12 10.21 14.60
N ALA A 329 4.02 8.91 14.33
CA ALA A 329 2.77 8.16 14.47
C ALA A 329 2.26 8.20 15.92
N ASP A 330 3.16 8.12 16.90
CA ASP A 330 2.86 8.33 18.32
C ASP A 330 2.21 9.70 18.57
N ALA A 331 2.77 10.77 18.00
CA ALA A 331 2.25 12.14 18.15
C ALA A 331 0.78 12.24 17.70
N ILE A 332 0.46 11.70 16.53
CA ILE A 332 -0.88 11.79 15.94
C ILE A 332 -1.85 10.83 16.64
N TYR A 333 -1.46 9.56 16.84
CA TYR A 333 -2.35 8.56 17.41
C TYR A 333 -2.76 8.91 18.84
N ASN A 334 -1.77 9.12 19.71
CA ASN A 334 -2.04 9.45 21.11
C ASN A 334 -2.59 10.88 21.25
N GLY A 335 -2.18 11.79 20.37
CA GLY A 335 -2.76 13.11 20.25
C GLY A 335 -4.28 13.06 20.00
N GLN A 336 -4.71 12.42 18.92
CA GLN A 336 -6.13 12.33 18.57
C GLN A 336 -6.94 11.59 19.64
N ARG A 337 -6.41 10.48 20.18
CA ARG A 337 -7.09 9.75 21.26
C ARG A 337 -7.19 10.56 22.56
N SER A 338 -6.31 11.54 22.80
CA SER A 338 -6.45 12.44 23.96
C SER A 338 -7.63 13.40 23.85
N VAL A 339 -8.06 13.72 22.62
CA VAL A 339 -9.16 14.66 22.33
C VAL A 339 -10.47 13.89 22.12
N ASN A 340 -10.45 12.84 21.31
CA ASN A 340 -11.59 11.98 21.03
C ASN A 340 -11.21 10.50 21.25
N PRO A 341 -11.22 10.02 22.51
CA PRO A 341 -10.70 8.68 22.85
C PRO A 341 -11.48 7.52 22.22
N ASN A 342 -12.69 7.79 21.72
CA ASN A 342 -13.56 6.77 21.16
C ASN A 342 -13.56 6.74 19.62
N GLN A 343 -13.08 7.76 18.92
CA GLN A 343 -13.00 7.74 17.45
C GLN A 343 -11.72 7.03 17.02
N ARG A 344 -11.82 6.10 16.06
CA ARG A 344 -10.64 5.43 15.50
C ARG A 344 -9.72 6.42 14.78
N VAL A 345 -8.43 6.26 14.99
CA VAL A 345 -7.39 6.98 14.26
C VAL A 345 -7.05 6.22 12.98
N PHE A 346 -6.77 6.95 11.91
CA PHE A 346 -6.05 6.41 10.77
C PHE A 346 -4.95 7.37 10.35
N LEU A 347 -3.74 6.83 10.19
CA LEU A 347 -2.58 7.53 9.65
C LEU A 347 -2.04 6.73 8.46
N LEU A 348 -1.80 7.41 7.34
CA LEU A 348 -0.98 6.93 6.24
C LEU A 348 0.38 7.63 6.32
N THR A 349 1.51 6.92 6.35
CA THR A 349 2.86 7.52 6.42
C THR A 349 3.86 6.92 5.43
N ARG A 350 4.86 7.69 4.94
CA ARG A 350 5.70 7.27 3.80
C ARG A 350 6.82 6.32 4.18
N SER A 351 7.31 6.45 5.41
CA SER A 351 8.32 5.56 5.97
C SER A 351 7.68 4.54 6.90
N GLY A 352 8.48 3.70 7.53
CA GLY A 352 7.97 2.80 8.55
C GLY A 352 9.05 2.12 9.38
N PHE A 353 8.68 1.69 10.59
CA PHE A 353 9.58 1.03 11.52
C PHE A 353 8.88 -0.01 12.41
N ALA A 354 9.67 -0.85 13.08
CA ALA A 354 9.14 -1.89 13.96
C ALA A 354 8.24 -1.30 15.07
N GLY A 355 7.01 -1.82 15.15
CA GLY A 355 6.00 -1.44 16.13
C GLY A 355 5.02 -0.34 15.69
N GLU A 356 5.18 0.22 14.49
CA GLU A 356 4.32 1.29 13.99
C GLU A 356 2.83 0.90 13.91
N GLN A 357 2.54 -0.39 13.71
CA GLN A 357 1.17 -0.91 13.66
C GLN A 357 0.33 -0.59 14.92
N ARG A 358 0.98 -0.38 16.08
CA ARG A 358 0.27 -0.07 17.33
C ARG A 358 -0.45 1.28 17.27
N TYR A 359 0.05 2.20 16.44
CA TYR A 359 -0.48 3.55 16.27
C TYR A 359 -1.49 3.69 15.13
N SER A 360 -2.16 2.60 14.74
CA SER A 360 -3.19 2.63 13.68
C SER A 360 -2.68 3.28 12.38
N THR A 361 -1.45 2.90 11.99
CA THR A 361 -0.66 3.57 10.96
C THR A 361 -0.27 2.58 9.87
N ALA A 362 -0.64 2.91 8.62
CA ALA A 362 -0.23 2.18 7.43
C ALA A 362 0.86 2.92 6.67
N THR A 363 1.61 2.17 5.87
CA THR A 363 2.66 2.73 5.00
C THR A 363 2.33 2.51 3.54
N TRP A 364 2.65 3.49 2.69
CA TRP A 364 2.71 3.29 1.24
C TRP A 364 4.16 3.35 0.75
N SER A 365 4.42 2.75 -0.41
CA SER A 365 5.79 2.62 -0.95
C SER A 365 6.42 3.90 -1.52
N GLY A 366 5.78 5.05 -1.35
CA GLY A 366 6.28 6.35 -1.81
C GLY A 366 6.22 6.56 -3.31
N ASP A 367 7.07 7.47 -3.78
CA ASP A 367 6.98 8.12 -5.08
C ASP A 367 7.54 7.25 -6.23
N ILE A 368 6.90 6.10 -6.48
CA ILE A 368 7.31 5.11 -7.50
C ILE A 368 6.98 5.56 -8.93
N GLY A 369 7.64 4.98 -9.93
CA GLY A 369 7.41 5.35 -11.34
C GLY A 369 6.18 4.68 -11.95
N THR A 370 5.57 5.31 -12.95
CA THR A 370 4.52 4.70 -13.81
C THR A 370 5.15 3.68 -14.76
N ARG A 371 5.64 2.56 -14.21
CA ARG A 371 6.44 1.57 -14.92
C ARG A 371 6.08 0.15 -14.53
N TRP A 372 6.11 -0.76 -15.51
CA TRP A 372 5.82 -2.18 -15.28
C TRP A 372 6.82 -2.83 -14.31
N GLU A 373 8.11 -2.46 -14.37
CA GLU A 373 9.11 -2.96 -13.43
C GLU A 373 8.91 -2.47 -11.99
N ASP A 374 8.37 -1.26 -11.80
CA ASP A 374 8.03 -0.75 -10.48
C ASP A 374 6.78 -1.45 -9.95
N MET A 375 5.78 -1.73 -10.79
CA MET A 375 4.62 -2.55 -10.43
C MET A 375 5.03 -3.97 -10.00
N ARG A 376 5.96 -4.62 -10.72
CA ARG A 376 6.52 -5.92 -10.30
C ARG A 376 7.28 -5.82 -8.98
N SER A 377 8.03 -4.74 -8.78
CA SER A 377 8.77 -4.51 -7.52
C SER A 377 7.82 -4.37 -6.33
N GLN A 378 6.64 -3.76 -6.52
CA GLN A 378 5.62 -3.63 -5.48
C GLN A 378 5.07 -4.98 -4.99
N MET A 379 5.03 -6.01 -5.84
CA MET A 379 4.59 -7.35 -5.45
C MET A 379 5.47 -7.88 -4.31
N THR A 380 6.80 -7.80 -4.48
CA THR A 380 7.75 -8.21 -3.42
C THR A 380 7.85 -7.23 -2.26
N ALA A 381 7.71 -5.92 -2.51
CA ALA A 381 7.78 -4.90 -1.45
C ALA A 381 6.65 -5.08 -0.42
N GLY A 382 5.40 -5.23 -0.89
CA GLY A 382 4.25 -5.45 -0.02
C GLY A 382 4.32 -6.76 0.78
N LEU A 383 4.83 -7.84 0.16
CA LEU A 383 5.04 -9.12 0.84
C LEU A 383 6.08 -9.00 1.95
N ASN A 384 7.25 -8.44 1.65
CA ASN A 384 8.31 -8.26 2.63
C ASN A 384 7.88 -7.33 3.77
N TYR A 385 7.16 -6.26 3.47
CA TYR A 385 6.60 -5.36 4.48
C TYR A 385 5.61 -6.08 5.40
N SER A 386 4.69 -6.86 4.83
CA SER A 386 3.70 -7.60 5.60
C SER A 386 4.33 -8.70 6.47
N MET A 387 5.31 -9.43 5.93
CA MET A 387 6.08 -10.44 6.67
C MET A 387 7.05 -9.83 7.70
N SER A 388 7.30 -8.52 7.65
CA SER A 388 8.02 -7.79 8.71
C SER A 388 7.13 -7.48 9.92
N GLY A 389 5.88 -7.96 9.94
CA GLY A 389 4.94 -7.84 11.05
C GLY A 389 4.00 -6.64 10.97
N LEU A 390 4.06 -5.84 9.90
CA LEU A 390 3.22 -4.66 9.69
C LEU A 390 2.03 -5.03 8.77
N PRO A 391 0.78 -5.05 9.25
CA PRO A 391 -0.31 -5.75 8.55
C PRO A 391 -1.01 -4.95 7.46
N PHE A 392 -0.83 -3.62 7.42
CA PHE A 392 -1.52 -2.74 6.48
C PHE A 392 -0.50 -1.94 5.66
N TRP A 393 -0.55 -2.17 4.35
CA TRP A 393 0.33 -1.57 3.35
C TRP A 393 -0.46 -1.18 2.11
N GLY A 394 0.00 -0.12 1.44
CA GLY A 394 -0.54 0.35 0.17
C GLY A 394 0.54 0.83 -0.79
N MET A 395 0.10 1.33 -1.93
CA MET A 395 0.96 1.90 -2.96
C MET A 395 0.14 2.89 -3.78
N ASP A 396 0.82 3.65 -4.63
CA ASP A 396 0.16 4.47 -5.64
C ASP A 396 -0.22 3.57 -6.82
N GLN A 397 -1.49 3.21 -6.92
CA GLN A 397 -1.98 2.47 -8.10
C GLN A 397 -1.78 3.32 -9.34
N GLY A 398 -1.07 2.75 -10.32
CA GLY A 398 -0.63 3.45 -11.53
C GLY A 398 0.77 4.04 -11.43
N GLY A 399 1.33 4.21 -10.23
CA GLY A 399 2.61 4.87 -9.95
C GLY A 399 2.48 6.37 -9.70
N PHE A 400 3.38 6.94 -8.91
CA PHE A 400 3.38 8.37 -8.56
C PHE A 400 3.83 9.24 -9.74
N SER A 401 5.12 9.13 -10.10
CA SER A 401 5.76 9.96 -11.11
C SER A 401 5.55 9.41 -12.50
N VAL A 402 5.17 10.30 -13.42
CA VAL A 402 4.70 9.92 -14.75
C VAL A 402 5.77 10.16 -15.82
N GLU A 403 6.00 9.17 -16.67
CA GLU A 403 6.84 9.35 -17.86
C GLU A 403 6.26 10.46 -18.76
N SER A 404 7.13 11.33 -19.29
CA SER A 404 6.71 12.45 -20.15
C SER A 404 5.88 12.03 -21.37
N ARG A 405 6.03 10.79 -21.86
CA ARG A 405 5.25 10.25 -22.98
C ARG A 405 3.77 10.03 -22.63
N PHE A 406 3.45 9.57 -21.42
CA PHE A 406 2.06 9.40 -20.97
C PHE A 406 1.38 10.76 -20.77
N VAL A 407 2.14 11.74 -20.26
CA VAL A 407 1.68 13.13 -20.17
C VAL A 407 1.30 13.65 -21.56
N LYS A 408 2.20 13.56 -22.54
CA LYS A 408 1.95 14.02 -23.91
C LYS A 408 0.77 13.29 -24.56
N ALA A 409 0.65 11.98 -24.34
CA ALA A 409 -0.41 11.16 -24.88
C ALA A 409 -1.79 11.56 -24.34
N GLN A 410 -1.91 11.82 -23.03
CA GLN A 410 -3.14 12.34 -22.45
C GLN A 410 -3.47 13.74 -22.99
N GLN A 411 -2.48 14.63 -23.10
CA GLN A 411 -2.71 15.98 -23.66
C GLN A 411 -3.17 15.94 -25.13
N GLU A 412 -2.68 14.98 -25.91
CA GLU A 412 -3.11 14.77 -27.28
C GLU A 412 -4.56 14.26 -27.33
N PHE A 413 -4.90 13.29 -26.47
CA PHE A 413 -6.28 12.78 -26.36
C PHE A 413 -7.26 13.87 -25.91
N ASP A 414 -6.91 14.69 -24.92
CA ASP A 414 -7.76 15.79 -24.45
C ASP A 414 -8.06 16.81 -25.56
N LYS A 415 -7.13 16.98 -26.52
CA LYS A 415 -7.27 17.92 -27.66
C LYS A 415 -8.00 17.31 -28.85
N THR A 416 -7.83 16.01 -29.09
CA THR A 416 -8.18 15.37 -30.38
C THR A 416 -9.17 14.22 -30.26
N GLY A 417 -9.33 13.65 -29.07
CA GLY A 417 -10.04 12.40 -28.83
C GLY A 417 -9.32 11.14 -29.34
N VAL A 418 -8.11 11.27 -29.88
CA VAL A 418 -7.37 10.15 -30.49
C VAL A 418 -6.50 9.45 -29.45
N GLU A 419 -6.70 8.15 -29.27
CA GLU A 419 -5.80 7.30 -28.48
C GLU A 419 -4.57 6.92 -29.32
N ASN A 420 -3.38 7.29 -28.84
CA ASN A 420 -2.10 6.85 -29.40
C ASN A 420 -1.53 5.65 -28.61
N ALA A 421 -0.43 5.07 -29.09
CA ALA A 421 0.15 3.87 -28.48
C ALA A 421 0.60 4.05 -27.02
N ASP A 422 1.06 5.24 -26.63
CA ASP A 422 1.44 5.55 -25.24
C ASP A 422 0.20 5.63 -24.34
N LEU A 423 -0.92 6.18 -24.83
CA LEU A 423 -2.18 6.19 -24.08
C LEU A 423 -2.78 4.79 -23.96
N THR A 424 -2.65 3.94 -24.98
CA THR A 424 -3.03 2.52 -24.91
C THR A 424 -2.27 1.81 -23.78
N GLU A 425 -0.95 2.04 -23.69
CA GLU A 425 -0.14 1.47 -22.61
C GLU A 425 -0.49 2.06 -21.25
N TRP A 426 -0.70 3.38 -21.15
CA TRP A 426 -1.18 4.04 -19.92
C TRP A 426 -2.45 3.37 -19.40
N ARG A 427 -3.46 3.20 -20.25
CA ARG A 427 -4.73 2.56 -19.89
C ARG A 427 -4.53 1.11 -19.43
N GLU A 428 -3.69 0.34 -20.11
CA GLU A 428 -3.38 -1.04 -19.69
C GLU A 428 -2.61 -1.09 -18.37
N LEU A 429 -1.61 -0.23 -18.17
CA LEU A 429 -0.85 -0.13 -16.93
C LEU A 429 -1.76 0.22 -15.75
N GLN A 430 -2.60 1.25 -15.89
CA GLN A 430 -3.58 1.63 -14.87
C GLN A 430 -4.55 0.49 -14.57
N THR A 431 -5.05 -0.21 -15.60
CA THR A 431 -5.97 -1.35 -15.42
C THR A 431 -5.32 -2.48 -14.63
N ARG A 432 -4.10 -2.90 -15.01
CA ARG A 432 -3.37 -3.97 -14.32
C ARG A 432 -3.02 -3.60 -12.88
N TRP A 433 -2.75 -2.32 -12.62
CA TRP A 433 -2.44 -1.86 -11.27
C TRP A 433 -3.66 -1.78 -10.36
N ASN A 434 -4.84 -1.38 -10.88
CA ASN A 434 -6.09 -1.43 -10.12
C ASN A 434 -6.52 -2.86 -9.81
N GLN A 435 -6.37 -3.78 -10.78
CA GLN A 435 -6.54 -5.23 -10.59
C GLN A 435 -5.68 -5.75 -9.42
N PHE A 436 -4.38 -5.44 -9.44
CA PHE A 436 -3.46 -5.75 -8.33
C PHE A 436 -3.94 -5.12 -7.02
N GLY A 437 -4.26 -3.82 -7.04
CA GLY A 437 -4.70 -3.05 -5.89
C GLY A 437 -5.87 -3.68 -5.13
N CYS A 438 -6.80 -4.33 -5.83
CA CYS A 438 -7.97 -4.96 -5.22
C CYS A 438 -7.60 -6.05 -4.19
N PHE A 439 -6.43 -6.68 -4.34
CA PHE A 439 -5.95 -7.81 -3.53
C PHE A 439 -4.75 -7.47 -2.62
N ILE A 440 -4.66 -6.22 -2.17
CA ILE A 440 -3.74 -5.78 -1.11
C ILE A 440 -4.50 -5.08 0.04
N PRO A 441 -3.87 -4.82 1.22
CA PRO A 441 -4.59 -4.30 2.37
C PRO A 441 -5.25 -2.93 2.13
N LEU A 442 -4.55 -1.99 1.49
CA LEU A 442 -5.10 -0.67 1.15
C LEU A 442 -5.31 -0.50 -0.37
N TYR A 443 -6.55 -0.18 -0.76
CA TYR A 443 -6.95 0.00 -2.16
C TYR A 443 -7.01 1.50 -2.51
N ARG A 444 -5.92 2.06 -3.04
CA ARG A 444 -5.74 3.51 -3.23
C ARG A 444 -5.11 3.89 -4.59
N ALA A 445 -5.76 4.79 -5.32
CA ALA A 445 -5.22 5.45 -6.51
C ALA A 445 -4.68 6.84 -6.17
N HIS A 446 -3.44 7.12 -6.60
CA HIS A 446 -2.76 8.40 -6.37
C HIS A 446 -1.63 8.61 -7.38
N GLY A 447 -1.24 9.86 -7.59
CA GLY A 447 -0.02 10.25 -8.29
C GLY A 447 -0.16 11.58 -9.03
N GLN A 448 0.90 11.96 -9.73
CA GLN A 448 0.97 13.18 -10.53
C GLN A 448 0.10 13.08 -11.78
N TRP A 449 -0.17 14.21 -12.43
CA TRP A 449 -0.94 14.27 -13.68
C TRP A 449 -0.35 13.32 -14.76
N PRO A 450 -1.15 12.53 -15.51
CA PRO A 450 -2.62 12.55 -15.67
C PRO A 450 -3.47 12.24 -14.44
N LEU A 451 -4.73 12.68 -14.48
CA LEU A 451 -5.72 12.42 -13.43
C LEU A 451 -6.03 10.92 -13.30
N ARG A 452 -6.35 10.46 -12.08
CA ARG A 452 -6.39 9.02 -11.72
C ARG A 452 -7.78 8.46 -11.49
N GLU A 453 -8.80 9.31 -11.53
CA GLU A 453 -10.19 8.85 -11.51
C GLU A 453 -10.47 8.02 -12.78
N VAL A 454 -11.23 6.95 -12.65
CA VAL A 454 -11.39 5.96 -13.73
C VAL A 454 -11.94 6.57 -15.04
N TRP A 455 -12.82 7.56 -14.95
CA TRP A 455 -13.36 8.28 -16.12
C TRP A 455 -12.35 9.23 -16.78
N ASN A 456 -11.28 9.61 -16.07
CA ASN A 456 -10.18 10.38 -16.64
C ASN A 456 -9.14 9.45 -17.29
N ILE A 457 -9.02 8.21 -16.82
CA ILE A 457 -8.15 7.20 -17.43
C ILE A 457 -8.73 6.73 -18.78
N ALA A 458 -10.02 6.43 -18.81
CA ALA A 458 -10.69 5.94 -20.01
C ALA A 458 -12.19 6.29 -20.07
N PRO A 459 -12.78 6.41 -21.28
CA PRO A 459 -14.22 6.51 -21.48
C PRO A 459 -14.98 5.31 -20.89
N ASP A 460 -16.28 5.48 -20.62
CA ASP A 460 -17.13 4.50 -19.93
C ASP A 460 -17.34 3.18 -20.71
N ASP A 461 -17.31 3.24 -22.04
CA ASP A 461 -17.40 2.08 -22.91
C ASP A 461 -16.08 1.31 -23.07
N HIS A 462 -14.95 1.91 -22.67
CA HIS A 462 -13.62 1.34 -22.81
C HIS A 462 -13.37 0.17 -21.83
N PRO A 463 -12.65 -0.90 -22.25
CA PRO A 463 -12.35 -2.05 -21.38
C PRO A 463 -11.66 -1.68 -20.05
N ALA A 464 -10.76 -0.69 -20.06
CA ALA A 464 -10.10 -0.18 -18.85
C ALA A 464 -11.11 0.32 -17.80
N TYR A 465 -12.07 1.16 -18.21
CA TYR A 465 -13.07 1.71 -17.32
C TYR A 465 -13.92 0.60 -16.71
N LYS A 466 -14.49 -0.26 -17.56
CA LYS A 466 -15.33 -1.38 -17.14
C LYS A 466 -14.60 -2.31 -16.17
N THR A 467 -13.32 -2.55 -16.45
CA THR A 467 -12.47 -3.41 -15.61
C THR A 467 -12.22 -2.78 -14.25
N ILE A 468 -11.74 -1.53 -14.20
CA ILE A 468 -11.44 -0.84 -12.94
C ILE A 468 -12.70 -0.76 -12.08
N VAL A 469 -13.83 -0.32 -12.64
CA VAL A 469 -15.13 -0.26 -11.92
C VAL A 469 -15.58 -1.65 -11.44
N TRP A 470 -15.31 -2.71 -12.20
CA TRP A 470 -15.64 -4.07 -11.76
C TRP A 470 -14.82 -4.49 -10.53
N TYR A 471 -13.53 -4.15 -10.47
CA TYR A 471 -12.69 -4.42 -9.29
C TYR A 471 -13.00 -3.50 -8.12
N ASP A 472 -13.42 -2.26 -8.37
CA ASP A 472 -13.98 -1.38 -7.35
C ASP A 472 -15.18 -2.08 -6.71
N LYS A 473 -16.16 -2.53 -7.50
CA LYS A 473 -17.33 -3.26 -6.97
C LYS A 473 -16.96 -4.56 -6.27
N LEU A 474 -16.06 -5.37 -6.83
CA LEU A 474 -15.58 -6.60 -6.18
C LEU A 474 -15.02 -6.30 -4.78
N ARG A 475 -14.22 -5.24 -4.62
CA ARG A 475 -13.66 -4.84 -3.33
C ARG A 475 -14.74 -4.63 -2.26
N TYR A 476 -15.86 -4.02 -2.63
CA TYR A 476 -16.99 -3.78 -1.73
C TYR A 476 -17.82 -5.03 -1.45
N HIS A 477 -18.00 -5.91 -2.44
CA HIS A 477 -18.57 -7.23 -2.19
C HIS A 477 -17.70 -8.05 -1.22
N LEU A 478 -16.36 -7.91 -1.28
CA LEU A 478 -15.45 -8.55 -0.34
C LEU A 478 -15.42 -7.91 1.06
N MET A 479 -16.17 -6.83 1.32
CA MET A 479 -16.10 -6.11 2.58
C MET A 479 -16.31 -6.98 3.84
N PRO A 480 -17.23 -7.97 3.88
CA PRO A 480 -17.33 -8.89 5.02
C PRO A 480 -16.06 -9.73 5.23
N TYR A 481 -15.42 -10.18 4.14
CA TYR A 481 -14.16 -10.92 4.18
C TYR A 481 -13.01 -10.03 4.66
N LEU A 482 -12.86 -8.85 4.05
CA LEU A 482 -11.82 -7.86 4.37
C LEU A 482 -11.91 -7.40 5.82
N TYR A 483 -13.12 -7.03 6.26
CA TYR A 483 -13.31 -6.51 7.61
C TYR A 483 -13.16 -7.58 8.69
N SER A 484 -13.45 -8.83 8.34
CA SER A 484 -13.15 -9.94 9.24
C SER A 484 -11.66 -10.11 9.45
N MET A 485 -10.87 -10.08 8.36
CA MET A 485 -9.42 -10.11 8.46
C MET A 485 -8.84 -8.93 9.24
N ALA A 486 -9.39 -7.72 9.07
CA ALA A 486 -8.96 -6.57 9.87
C ALA A 486 -9.21 -6.81 11.37
N GLY A 487 -10.35 -7.38 11.74
CA GLY A 487 -10.61 -7.86 13.11
C GLY A 487 -9.56 -8.89 13.56
N TRP A 488 -9.24 -9.89 12.73
CA TRP A 488 -8.24 -10.90 13.04
C TRP A 488 -6.83 -10.33 13.19
N VAL A 489 -6.47 -9.28 12.45
CA VAL A 489 -5.18 -8.57 12.61
C VAL A 489 -5.01 -8.08 14.05
N HIS A 490 -6.09 -7.59 14.68
CA HIS A 490 -6.07 -7.16 16.07
C HIS A 490 -6.20 -8.33 17.06
N PHE A 491 -7.25 -9.14 16.91
CA PHE A 491 -7.63 -10.16 17.90
C PHE A 491 -6.80 -11.44 17.81
N ARG A 492 -6.20 -11.72 16.65
CA ARG A 492 -5.47 -12.96 16.34
C ARG A 492 -4.07 -12.70 15.78
N ASP A 493 -3.59 -11.46 15.85
CA ASP A 493 -2.30 -11.02 15.30
C ASP A 493 -2.08 -11.39 13.83
N TYR A 494 -3.16 -11.47 13.06
CA TYR A 494 -3.15 -11.95 11.68
C TYR A 494 -2.40 -11.01 10.70
N THR A 495 -2.15 -11.53 9.50
CA THR A 495 -1.53 -10.84 8.36
C THR A 495 -2.38 -11.01 7.12
N MET A 496 -2.75 -9.91 6.46
CA MET A 496 -3.69 -9.92 5.32
C MET A 496 -3.02 -10.27 3.99
N MET A 497 -1.87 -9.67 3.66
CA MET A 497 -1.10 -9.96 2.44
C MET A 497 0.08 -10.85 2.82
N ARG A 498 0.11 -12.07 2.28
CA ARG A 498 0.90 -13.17 2.84
C ARG A 498 1.75 -13.80 1.75
N GLY A 499 3.06 -13.85 1.97
CA GLY A 499 3.94 -14.66 1.12
C GLY A 499 3.50 -16.13 1.19
N LEU A 500 3.58 -16.85 0.07
CA LEU A 500 3.11 -18.24 -0.02
C LEU A 500 3.76 -19.14 1.05
N ALA A 501 4.99 -18.84 1.48
CA ALA A 501 5.69 -19.53 2.56
C ALA A 501 4.93 -19.54 3.90
N MET A 502 4.08 -18.54 4.16
CA MET A 502 3.29 -18.46 5.40
C MET A 502 2.26 -19.59 5.51
N ASP A 503 1.66 -19.97 4.39
CA ASP A 503 0.55 -20.92 4.33
C ASP A 503 0.98 -22.29 3.80
N PHE A 504 2.08 -22.35 3.04
CA PHE A 504 2.56 -23.52 2.30
C PHE A 504 4.01 -23.90 2.65
N ASN A 505 4.39 -23.73 3.92
CA ASN A 505 5.69 -24.16 4.43
C ASN A 505 5.95 -25.66 4.13
N GLY A 506 7.21 -26.02 3.84
CA GLY A 506 7.60 -27.37 3.40
C GLY A 506 7.42 -27.64 1.90
N ASP A 507 7.00 -26.62 1.13
CA ASP A 507 7.10 -26.62 -0.32
C ASP A 507 8.18 -25.65 -0.79
N ASP A 508 9.40 -26.16 -1.00
CA ASP A 508 10.56 -25.33 -1.36
C ASP A 508 10.35 -24.45 -2.60
N ARG A 509 9.38 -24.81 -3.46
CA ARG A 509 9.02 -24.04 -4.66
C ARG A 509 8.38 -22.70 -4.34
N VAL A 510 7.83 -22.50 -3.15
CA VAL A 510 7.12 -21.25 -2.80
C VAL A 510 8.03 -20.16 -2.22
N TYR A 511 9.25 -20.49 -1.78
CA TYR A 511 10.11 -19.55 -1.05
C TYR A 511 10.61 -18.39 -1.90
N ASP A 512 10.81 -18.63 -3.20
CA ASP A 512 11.36 -17.64 -4.14
C ASP A 512 10.31 -17.08 -5.10
N ILE A 513 9.01 -17.33 -4.88
CA ILE A 513 7.95 -16.82 -5.76
C ILE A 513 7.67 -15.34 -5.45
N PRO A 514 7.96 -14.40 -6.38
CA PRO A 514 7.90 -12.98 -6.09
C PRO A 514 6.56 -12.34 -6.48
N ASP A 515 5.72 -13.05 -7.22
CA ASP A 515 4.64 -12.51 -8.03
C ASP A 515 3.30 -13.24 -7.84
N GLN A 516 3.16 -13.98 -6.72
CA GLN A 516 1.96 -14.65 -6.26
C GLN A 516 1.90 -14.54 -4.73
N TRP A 517 0.71 -14.32 -4.17
CA TRP A 517 0.52 -14.24 -2.72
C TRP A 517 -0.87 -14.66 -2.28
N MET A 518 -0.99 -15.05 -1.01
CA MET A 518 -2.29 -15.21 -0.37
C MET A 518 -2.80 -13.86 0.13
N PHE A 519 -4.03 -13.52 -0.21
CA PHE A 519 -4.78 -12.40 0.34
C PHE A 519 -5.86 -12.93 1.28
N GLY A 520 -5.50 -12.95 2.56
CA GLY A 520 -6.18 -13.74 3.57
C GLY A 520 -6.02 -15.25 3.35
N PRO A 521 -6.87 -16.07 3.99
CA PRO A 521 -6.76 -17.52 3.88
C PRO A 521 -7.20 -18.09 2.52
N ALA A 522 -8.00 -17.35 1.74
CA ALA A 522 -8.71 -17.91 0.59
C ALA A 522 -8.06 -17.62 -0.76
N PHE A 523 -7.68 -16.37 -1.05
CA PHE A 523 -7.34 -15.95 -2.41
C PHE A 523 -5.83 -15.98 -2.69
N MET A 524 -5.38 -16.73 -3.68
CA MET A 524 -4.06 -16.58 -4.29
C MET A 524 -4.14 -15.61 -5.47
N ALA A 525 -3.63 -14.39 -5.29
CA ALA A 525 -3.61 -13.36 -6.33
C ALA A 525 -2.33 -13.47 -7.19
N CYS A 526 -2.49 -13.40 -8.51
CA CYS A 526 -1.39 -13.57 -9.47
C CYS A 526 -1.38 -12.43 -10.53
N PRO A 527 -0.91 -11.21 -10.21
CA PRO A 527 -1.04 -10.04 -11.11
C PRO A 527 -0.22 -10.11 -12.40
N VAL A 528 -0.72 -9.50 -13.47
CA VAL A 528 -0.02 -9.45 -14.76
C VAL A 528 0.99 -8.30 -14.78
N GLY A 529 2.28 -8.63 -14.71
CA GLY A 529 3.38 -7.67 -14.58
C GLY A 529 3.99 -7.12 -15.88
N TYR A 530 3.46 -7.47 -17.05
CA TYR A 530 4.05 -7.15 -18.36
C TYR A 530 3.02 -6.62 -19.35
N TYR A 531 3.37 -5.57 -20.08
CA TYR A 531 2.51 -4.97 -21.10
C TYR A 531 2.12 -5.98 -22.18
N LYS A 532 0.85 -5.97 -22.60
CA LYS A 532 0.25 -6.85 -23.61
C LYS A 532 0.20 -8.33 -23.24
N ALA A 533 0.67 -8.74 -22.06
CA ALA A 533 0.50 -10.11 -21.61
C ALA A 533 -0.99 -10.42 -21.43
N ARG A 534 -1.39 -11.60 -21.93
CA ARG A 534 -2.77 -12.13 -21.85
C ARG A 534 -2.85 -13.51 -21.20
N ASN A 535 -1.72 -14.00 -20.74
CA ASN A 535 -1.56 -15.19 -19.90
C ASN A 535 -0.29 -15.02 -19.06
N ARG A 536 -0.12 -15.86 -18.05
CA ARG A 536 1.13 -15.92 -17.27
C ARG A 536 1.32 -17.30 -16.66
N SER A 537 2.55 -17.61 -16.29
CA SER A 537 2.86 -18.80 -15.50
C SER A 537 2.44 -18.57 -14.04
N VAL A 538 1.78 -19.57 -13.45
CA VAL A 538 1.33 -19.61 -12.05
C VAL A 538 1.72 -20.96 -11.47
N TYR A 539 2.23 -20.96 -10.24
CA TYR A 539 2.51 -22.18 -9.50
C TYR A 539 1.39 -22.42 -8.49
N PHE A 540 0.84 -23.62 -8.49
CA PHE A 540 -0.17 -24.03 -7.52
C PHE A 540 0.54 -24.83 -6.42
N PRO A 541 0.62 -24.33 -5.17
CA PRO A 541 1.23 -25.04 -4.05
C PRO A 541 0.71 -26.48 -3.90
N LYS A 542 1.59 -27.41 -3.56
CA LYS A 542 1.29 -28.86 -3.57
C LYS A 542 0.38 -29.36 -2.45
N GLN A 543 0.17 -28.55 -1.42
CA GLN A 543 -0.56 -28.94 -0.21
C GLN A 543 -2.07 -29.01 -0.40
N CYS A 544 -2.61 -28.39 -1.46
CA CYS A 544 -4.04 -28.30 -1.70
C CYS A 544 -4.35 -28.06 -3.18
N GLY A 545 -5.56 -28.35 -3.59
CA GLY A 545 -6.18 -27.87 -4.82
C GLY A 545 -6.69 -26.44 -4.76
N TRP A 546 -7.11 -25.97 -5.92
CA TRP A 546 -7.45 -24.58 -6.18
C TRP A 546 -8.65 -24.47 -7.10
N TYR A 547 -9.40 -23.38 -6.99
CA TYR A 547 -10.51 -23.04 -7.87
C TYR A 547 -10.24 -21.70 -8.53
N ASP A 548 -10.39 -21.58 -9.85
CA ASP A 548 -10.39 -20.26 -10.48
C ASP A 548 -11.54 -19.42 -9.89
N LEU A 549 -11.24 -18.20 -9.41
CA LEU A 549 -12.23 -17.33 -8.77
C LEU A 549 -13.40 -17.03 -9.69
N TYR A 550 -13.16 -16.86 -10.99
CA TYR A 550 -14.13 -16.35 -11.94
C TYR A 550 -14.99 -17.46 -12.52
N THR A 551 -14.39 -18.59 -12.86
CA THR A 551 -15.08 -19.72 -13.52
C THR A 551 -15.52 -20.80 -12.53
N GLY A 552 -14.85 -20.90 -11.38
CA GLY A 552 -15.04 -22.00 -10.43
C GLY A 552 -14.38 -23.31 -10.88
N GLU A 553 -13.60 -23.32 -11.96
CA GLU A 553 -12.91 -24.52 -12.43
C GLU A 553 -11.81 -24.96 -11.44
N TYR A 554 -11.73 -26.26 -11.18
CA TYR A 554 -10.75 -26.83 -10.26
C TYR A 554 -9.39 -27.07 -10.93
N VAL A 555 -8.33 -26.86 -10.15
CA VAL A 555 -6.94 -27.07 -10.52
C VAL A 555 -6.24 -27.86 -9.41
N ASP A 556 -5.65 -29.01 -9.76
CA ASP A 556 -4.84 -29.78 -8.80
C ASP A 556 -3.57 -28.99 -8.41
N GLY A 557 -3.15 -29.08 -7.15
CA GLY A 557 -1.90 -28.49 -6.65
C GLY A 557 -0.64 -29.19 -7.15
N GLY A 558 0.51 -28.59 -6.86
CA GLY A 558 1.84 -29.17 -7.08
C GLY A 558 2.42 -28.94 -8.48
N GLN A 559 1.73 -28.18 -9.31
CA GLN A 559 2.08 -27.96 -10.71
C GLN A 559 2.18 -26.48 -11.08
N THR A 560 2.84 -26.22 -12.20
CA THR A 560 2.88 -24.88 -12.81
C THR A 560 2.11 -24.92 -14.11
N LEU A 561 1.15 -24.02 -14.26
CA LEU A 561 0.36 -23.88 -15.47
C LEU A 561 0.57 -22.50 -16.09
N VAL A 562 0.35 -22.40 -17.40
CA VAL A 562 0.12 -21.11 -18.07
C VAL A 562 -1.38 -20.87 -18.03
N VAL A 563 -1.79 -19.83 -17.32
CA VAL A 563 -3.20 -19.50 -17.10
C VAL A 563 -3.59 -18.27 -17.88
N ASP A 564 -4.85 -18.22 -18.30
CA ASP A 564 -5.41 -17.07 -18.99
C ASP A 564 -5.43 -15.84 -18.07
N ALA A 565 -5.06 -14.71 -18.65
CA ALA A 565 -5.00 -13.42 -17.96
C ALA A 565 -5.44 -12.31 -18.92
N PRO A 566 -6.68 -12.37 -19.45
CA PRO A 566 -7.17 -11.38 -20.41
C PRO A 566 -7.07 -9.97 -19.83
N TYR A 567 -7.15 -8.94 -20.67
CA TYR A 567 -7.03 -7.54 -20.25
C TYR A 567 -7.89 -7.22 -19.01
N GLU A 568 -9.11 -7.74 -19.00
CA GLU A 568 -10.14 -7.42 -18.01
C GLU A 568 -10.04 -8.24 -16.71
N ARG A 569 -9.15 -9.24 -16.63
CA ARG A 569 -9.01 -10.09 -15.44
C ARG A 569 -7.56 -10.35 -15.04
N ILE A 570 -7.29 -10.23 -13.74
CA ILE A 570 -6.10 -10.76 -13.08
C ILE A 570 -6.37 -12.21 -12.70
N PRO A 571 -5.47 -13.19 -12.93
CA PRO A 571 -5.67 -14.54 -12.41
C PRO A 571 -5.72 -14.54 -10.88
N VAL A 572 -6.79 -15.12 -10.32
CA VAL A 572 -7.00 -15.26 -8.88
C VAL A 572 -7.61 -16.62 -8.63
N PHE A 573 -7.02 -17.36 -7.69
CA PHE A 573 -7.45 -18.71 -7.37
C PHE A 573 -7.85 -18.81 -5.91
N VAL A 574 -8.94 -19.52 -5.61
CA VAL A 574 -9.43 -19.77 -4.26
C VAL A 574 -8.93 -21.13 -3.80
N ARG A 575 -8.31 -21.17 -2.63
CA ARG A 575 -7.84 -22.40 -1.99
C ARG A 575 -9.02 -23.33 -1.71
N GLU A 576 -8.91 -24.62 -2.03
CA GLU A 576 -9.90 -25.61 -1.59
C GLU A 576 -10.04 -25.63 -0.06
N GLY A 577 -11.24 -25.88 0.46
CA GLY A 577 -11.54 -25.70 1.89
C GLY A 577 -11.58 -24.23 2.31
N SER A 578 -12.15 -23.37 1.47
CA SER A 578 -12.37 -21.95 1.80
C SER A 578 -13.85 -21.62 1.96
N ILE A 579 -14.16 -20.76 2.92
CA ILE A 579 -15.46 -20.08 3.05
C ILE A 579 -15.23 -18.59 2.81
N VAL A 580 -15.89 -18.04 1.81
CA VAL A 580 -15.74 -16.64 1.40
C VAL A 580 -17.09 -15.91 1.47
N PRO A 581 -17.26 -14.96 2.40
CA PRO A 581 -18.46 -14.13 2.45
C PRO A 581 -18.37 -12.94 1.49
N PHE A 582 -19.33 -12.87 0.56
CA PHE A 582 -19.57 -11.70 -0.28
C PHE A 582 -20.83 -10.97 0.21
N GLY A 583 -20.67 -9.68 0.51
CA GLY A 583 -21.74 -8.78 0.93
C GLY A 583 -22.56 -8.21 -0.23
N PRO A 584 -23.53 -7.33 0.06
CA PRO A 584 -24.32 -6.66 -0.97
C PRO A 584 -23.47 -5.67 -1.79
N GLU A 585 -23.99 -5.26 -2.95
CA GLU A 585 -23.42 -4.13 -3.70
C GLU A 585 -23.57 -2.83 -2.90
N MET A 586 -22.47 -2.10 -2.73
CA MET A 586 -22.40 -0.87 -1.97
C MET A 586 -21.51 0.17 -2.65
N GLU A 587 -21.85 1.45 -2.50
CA GLU A 587 -21.08 2.61 -2.96
C GLU A 587 -20.09 3.15 -1.91
N TRP A 588 -20.26 2.79 -0.64
CA TRP A 588 -19.32 3.02 0.46
C TRP A 588 -19.49 1.92 1.52
N CYS A 589 -18.54 1.74 2.45
CA CYS A 589 -18.38 0.47 3.19
C CYS A 589 -19.52 0.10 4.17
N ASP A 590 -20.39 1.03 4.51
CA ASP A 590 -21.52 0.86 5.43
C ASP A 590 -22.85 1.41 4.88
N GLU A 591 -22.97 1.62 3.55
CA GLU A 591 -24.21 2.05 2.89
C GLU A 591 -25.39 1.14 3.27
N LYS A 592 -25.16 -0.17 3.21
CA LYS A 592 -26.18 -1.19 3.45
C LYS A 592 -25.69 -2.15 4.54
N PRO A 593 -26.56 -2.54 5.49
CA PRO A 593 -26.28 -3.67 6.35
C PRO A 593 -26.04 -4.91 5.49
N ALA A 594 -25.06 -5.74 5.86
CA ALA A 594 -24.85 -7.06 5.26
C ALA A 594 -25.91 -8.05 5.77
N GLU A 595 -27.17 -7.78 5.43
CA GLU A 595 -28.33 -8.61 5.76
C GLU A 595 -28.33 -9.89 4.93
N LEU A 596 -28.00 -9.80 3.64
CA LEU A 596 -27.75 -10.97 2.80
C LEU A 596 -26.25 -11.08 2.54
N ILE A 597 -25.66 -12.21 2.89
CA ILE A 597 -24.28 -12.56 2.55
C ILE A 597 -24.29 -13.83 1.70
N ASN A 598 -23.69 -13.75 0.51
CA ASN A 598 -23.40 -14.93 -0.29
C ASN A 598 -22.17 -15.62 0.29
N LEU A 599 -22.36 -16.79 0.91
CA LEU A 599 -21.29 -17.62 1.46
C LEU A 599 -20.86 -18.62 0.40
N TYR A 600 -19.79 -18.31 -0.32
CA TYR A 600 -19.16 -19.28 -1.22
C TYR A 600 -18.36 -20.29 -0.40
N VAL A 601 -18.72 -21.56 -0.52
CA VAL A 601 -18.03 -22.70 0.09
C VAL A 601 -17.32 -23.45 -1.03
N TYR A 602 -16.00 -23.45 -0.98
CA TYR A 602 -15.14 -24.18 -1.92
C TYR A 602 -14.78 -25.52 -1.27
N GLU A 603 -15.40 -26.59 -1.76
CA GLU A 603 -15.26 -27.94 -1.20
C GLU A 603 -13.85 -28.52 -1.40
N GLY A 604 -13.65 -29.77 -0.97
CA GLY A 604 -12.41 -30.55 -1.14
C GLY A 604 -11.56 -30.64 0.13
N ALA A 605 -11.83 -29.80 1.13
CA ALA A 605 -11.21 -29.86 2.44
C ALA A 605 -12.10 -29.17 3.49
N ASP A 606 -11.86 -29.48 4.76
CA ASP A 606 -12.51 -28.77 5.87
C ASP A 606 -12.18 -27.27 5.80
N ALA A 607 -13.16 -26.43 6.11
CA ALA A 607 -13.00 -24.98 6.05
C ALA A 607 -13.47 -24.31 7.34
N GLN A 608 -12.80 -23.21 7.71
CA GLN A 608 -13.21 -22.36 8.80
C GLN A 608 -13.07 -20.88 8.43
N PHE A 609 -14.10 -20.11 8.75
CA PHE A 609 -14.08 -18.65 8.65
C PHE A 609 -14.81 -18.04 9.84
N GLN A 610 -14.20 -17.06 10.52
CA GLN A 610 -14.89 -16.30 11.56
C GLN A 610 -15.30 -14.92 11.01
N LEU A 611 -16.60 -14.75 10.72
CA LEU A 611 -17.13 -13.44 10.39
C LEU A 611 -17.01 -12.52 11.62
N TYR A 612 -16.42 -11.35 11.45
CA TYR A 612 -16.30 -10.33 12.49
C TYR A 612 -17.00 -9.03 12.07
N GLU A 613 -17.75 -8.46 13.01
CA GLU A 613 -18.45 -7.19 12.84
C GLU A 613 -18.38 -6.35 14.12
N ASP A 614 -18.27 -5.03 13.95
CA ASP A 614 -18.42 -4.04 15.02
C ASP A 614 -19.00 -2.73 14.46
N GLU A 615 -18.95 -1.64 15.23
CA GLU A 615 -19.48 -0.31 14.86
C GLU A 615 -18.68 0.43 13.77
N GLY A 616 -17.62 -0.15 13.21
CA GLY A 616 -16.87 0.35 12.07
C GLY A 616 -15.88 1.48 12.36
N THR A 617 -16.23 2.39 13.27
CA THR A 617 -15.66 3.75 13.32
C THR A 617 -15.09 4.13 14.68
N ASN A 618 -15.32 3.31 15.70
CA ASN A 618 -14.99 3.64 17.09
C ASN A 618 -14.22 2.54 17.83
N TYR A 619 -13.61 2.88 18.95
CA TYR A 619 -12.81 1.98 19.79
C TYR A 619 -13.64 1.12 20.77
N ASN A 620 -14.97 1.04 20.64
CA ASN A 620 -15.78 0.23 21.55
C ASN A 620 -15.47 -1.28 21.47
N TYR A 621 -14.84 -1.76 20.39
CA TYR A 621 -14.35 -3.14 20.30
C TYR A 621 -13.35 -3.47 21.43
N GLU A 622 -12.55 -2.49 21.89
CA GLU A 622 -11.64 -2.64 23.04
C GLU A 622 -12.40 -2.93 24.34
N LYS A 623 -13.70 -2.61 24.38
CA LYS A 623 -14.64 -2.85 25.49
C LYS A 623 -15.56 -4.04 25.22
N GLY A 624 -15.22 -4.90 24.26
CA GLY A 624 -16.00 -6.07 23.90
C GLY A 624 -17.26 -5.77 23.08
N LYS A 625 -17.38 -4.60 22.45
CA LYS A 625 -18.51 -4.26 21.57
C LYS A 625 -18.22 -4.63 20.12
N TYR A 626 -18.25 -5.93 19.88
CA TYR A 626 -18.14 -6.54 18.56
C TYR A 626 -18.91 -7.87 18.60
N ALA A 627 -19.12 -8.47 17.44
CA ALA A 627 -19.71 -9.80 17.32
C ALA A 627 -18.91 -10.67 16.34
N THR A 628 -18.92 -11.97 16.61
CA THR A 628 -18.30 -12.97 15.75
C THR A 628 -19.23 -14.14 15.48
N ILE A 629 -19.19 -14.67 14.27
CA ILE A 629 -19.89 -15.89 13.87
C ILE A 629 -18.85 -16.86 13.27
N ASP A 630 -18.60 -17.97 13.96
CA ASP A 630 -17.75 -19.04 13.42
C ASP A 630 -18.55 -19.84 12.40
N ILE A 631 -18.04 -19.96 11.19
CA ILE A 631 -18.62 -20.71 10.08
C ILE A 631 -17.65 -21.85 9.76
N LEU A 632 -18.13 -23.07 9.86
CA LEU A 632 -17.33 -24.28 9.72
C LEU A 632 -17.93 -25.15 8.61
N TYR A 633 -17.10 -25.72 7.76
CA TYR A 633 -17.49 -26.71 6.78
C TYR A 633 -16.70 -27.99 7.05
N ASP A 634 -17.43 -29.10 7.19
CA ASP A 634 -16.87 -30.45 7.28
C ASP A 634 -17.02 -31.11 5.90
N GLU A 635 -15.89 -31.44 5.28
CA GLU A 635 -15.84 -32.01 3.93
C GLU A 635 -16.38 -33.45 3.91
N ALA A 636 -16.10 -34.23 4.96
CA ALA A 636 -16.47 -35.64 5.03
C ALA A 636 -17.99 -35.83 5.11
N SER A 637 -18.67 -34.98 5.87
CA SER A 637 -20.13 -34.99 6.02
C SER A 637 -20.84 -34.00 5.09
N LYS A 638 -20.11 -33.18 4.33
CA LYS A 638 -20.67 -32.11 3.48
C LYS A 638 -21.61 -31.19 4.26
N THR A 639 -21.22 -30.81 5.47
CA THR A 639 -22.08 -30.03 6.38
C THR A 639 -21.47 -28.67 6.67
N LEU A 640 -22.21 -27.61 6.35
CA LEU A 640 -21.90 -26.26 6.80
C LEU A 640 -22.58 -25.98 8.15
N THR A 641 -21.80 -25.61 9.15
CA THR A 641 -22.27 -25.12 10.45
C THR A 641 -22.05 -23.62 10.55
N ILE A 642 -23.13 -22.84 10.61
CA ILE A 642 -23.11 -21.42 10.93
C ILE A 642 -23.33 -21.33 12.45
N GLY A 643 -22.26 -21.10 13.20
CA GLY A 643 -22.26 -21.14 14.66
C GLY A 643 -23.14 -20.08 15.31
N LYS A 644 -23.33 -20.19 16.63
CA LYS A 644 -24.00 -19.13 17.41
C LYS A 644 -23.23 -17.81 17.31
N CYS A 645 -23.96 -16.70 17.31
CA CYS A 645 -23.35 -15.37 17.34
C CYS A 645 -22.79 -15.11 18.74
N ASN A 646 -21.52 -14.75 18.83
CA ASN A 646 -20.85 -14.42 20.09
C ASN A 646 -20.61 -12.91 20.14
N GLY A 647 -21.01 -12.26 21.23
CA GLY A 647 -20.87 -10.81 21.39
C GLY A 647 -22.06 -10.01 20.85
N SER A 648 -21.96 -8.68 20.95
CA SER A 648 -22.96 -7.75 20.42
C SER A 648 -22.40 -6.33 20.38
N PHE A 649 -22.95 -5.51 19.49
CA PHE A 649 -22.62 -4.10 19.40
C PHE A 649 -23.86 -3.29 18.98
N LYS A 650 -23.79 -1.97 19.11
CA LYS A 650 -24.90 -1.08 18.76
C LYS A 650 -25.11 -1.09 17.24
N GLY A 651 -26.36 -1.33 16.80
CA GLY A 651 -26.69 -1.38 15.37
C GLY A 651 -26.47 -2.75 14.72
N MET A 652 -26.02 -3.77 15.47
CA MET A 652 -25.87 -5.13 14.99
C MET A 652 -27.19 -5.70 14.45
N LEU A 653 -27.13 -6.39 13.31
CA LEU A 653 -28.24 -7.17 12.77
C LEU A 653 -28.57 -8.35 13.71
N LYS A 654 -29.83 -8.42 14.16
CA LYS A 654 -30.32 -9.55 14.97
C LYS A 654 -30.71 -10.76 14.13
N ASN A 655 -31.17 -10.49 12.90
CA ASN A 655 -31.53 -11.49 11.91
C ASN A 655 -30.82 -11.13 10.61
N ARG A 656 -30.36 -12.14 9.90
CA ARG A 656 -29.78 -12.03 8.57
C ARG A 656 -30.00 -13.31 7.78
N ARG A 657 -29.64 -13.27 6.51
CA ARG A 657 -29.69 -14.39 5.59
C ARG A 657 -28.31 -14.69 5.06
N PHE A 658 -28.01 -15.98 4.96
CA PHE A 658 -26.85 -16.47 4.24
C PHE A 658 -27.33 -17.23 3.02
N ASN A 659 -26.85 -16.87 1.84
CA ASN A 659 -27.05 -17.65 0.63
C ASN A 659 -25.82 -18.51 0.41
N VAL A 660 -25.92 -19.80 0.69
CA VAL A 660 -24.79 -20.73 0.61
C VAL A 660 -24.61 -21.21 -0.82
N VAL A 661 -23.47 -20.88 -1.42
CA VAL A 661 -23.12 -21.21 -2.81
C VAL A 661 -21.97 -22.20 -2.77
N VAL A 662 -22.14 -23.37 -3.38
CA VAL A 662 -21.18 -24.48 -3.27
C VAL A 662 -20.43 -24.66 -4.58
N CYS A 663 -19.12 -24.49 -4.54
CA CYS A 663 -18.20 -24.78 -5.64
C CYS A 663 -17.41 -26.05 -5.32
N SER A 664 -17.48 -27.05 -6.20
CA SER A 664 -16.80 -28.35 -6.01
C SER A 664 -16.08 -28.78 -7.29
N LYS A 665 -15.24 -29.82 -7.20
CA LYS A 665 -14.47 -30.33 -8.35
C LYS A 665 -15.39 -30.75 -9.52
N ASP A 666 -16.57 -31.27 -9.21
CA ASP A 666 -17.56 -31.73 -10.20
C ASP A 666 -18.61 -30.66 -10.53
N LYS A 667 -18.60 -29.52 -9.83
CA LYS A 667 -19.55 -28.42 -9.99
C LYS A 667 -18.83 -27.07 -9.89
N ALA A 668 -18.27 -26.65 -11.01
CA ALA A 668 -17.73 -25.30 -11.15
C ALA A 668 -18.86 -24.27 -10.99
N MET A 669 -18.68 -23.34 -10.05
CA MET A 669 -19.60 -22.23 -9.81
C MET A 669 -18.93 -20.89 -10.12
N PRO A 670 -19.22 -20.29 -11.28
CA PRO A 670 -18.71 -18.97 -11.61
C PRO A 670 -19.08 -17.92 -10.56
N LEU A 671 -18.19 -16.94 -10.37
CA LEU A 671 -18.46 -15.82 -9.46
C LEU A 671 -19.60 -14.96 -10.02
N ASN A 672 -20.70 -14.90 -9.28
CA ASN A 672 -21.81 -14.00 -9.53
C ASN A 672 -22.00 -13.13 -8.29
N LEU A 673 -21.58 -11.86 -8.42
CA LEU A 673 -21.61 -10.89 -7.32
C LEU A 673 -23.03 -10.41 -6.98
N GLN A 674 -23.99 -10.57 -7.88
CA GLN A 674 -25.34 -10.04 -7.70
C GLN A 674 -26.26 -11.08 -7.06
N ASN A 675 -26.55 -12.15 -7.80
CA ASN A 675 -27.58 -13.13 -7.42
C ASN A 675 -27.12 -14.55 -7.76
N PRO A 676 -26.13 -15.10 -7.04
CA PRO A 676 -25.69 -16.47 -7.26
C PRO A 676 -26.76 -17.47 -6.78
N ASP A 677 -26.91 -18.56 -7.52
CA ASP A 677 -27.80 -19.66 -7.12
C ASP A 677 -27.22 -20.40 -5.90
N GLY A 678 -28.01 -20.51 -4.84
CA GLY A 678 -27.56 -21.12 -3.59
C GLY A 678 -28.71 -21.48 -2.65
N ILE A 679 -28.34 -21.98 -1.46
CA ILE A 679 -29.28 -22.38 -0.42
C ILE A 679 -29.46 -21.20 0.54
N LEU A 680 -30.67 -20.64 0.58
CA LEU A 680 -30.98 -19.54 1.49
C LEU A 680 -31.22 -20.04 2.92
N VAL A 681 -30.47 -19.50 3.87
CA VAL A 681 -30.49 -19.84 5.28
C VAL A 681 -30.88 -18.61 6.08
N ASN A 682 -31.99 -18.68 6.82
CA ASN A 682 -32.35 -17.65 7.78
C ASN A 682 -31.56 -17.86 9.08
N TYR A 683 -30.89 -16.81 9.54
CA TYR A 683 -30.04 -16.87 10.73
C TYR A 683 -30.44 -15.81 11.75
N ALA A 684 -30.79 -16.27 12.95
CA ALA A 684 -31.26 -15.43 14.07
C ALA A 684 -30.28 -15.45 15.27
N GLY A 685 -28.98 -15.62 15.00
CA GLY A 685 -27.94 -15.65 16.02
C GLY A 685 -27.73 -17.00 16.72
N LYS A 686 -28.56 -18.02 16.41
CA LYS A 686 -28.41 -19.40 16.90
C LYS A 686 -27.70 -20.25 15.87
N GLU A 687 -27.03 -21.31 16.34
CA GLU A 687 -26.37 -22.26 15.45
C GLU A 687 -27.37 -22.86 14.44
N VAL A 688 -26.95 -22.95 13.18
CA VAL A 688 -27.68 -23.60 12.08
C VAL A 688 -26.72 -24.54 11.37
N LYS A 689 -27.18 -25.75 11.05
CA LYS A 689 -26.46 -26.72 10.23
C LYS A 689 -27.18 -26.91 8.90
N VAL A 690 -26.43 -26.94 7.83
CA VAL A 690 -26.92 -27.08 6.46
C VAL A 690 -26.16 -28.23 5.81
N GLN A 691 -26.90 -29.22 5.32
CA GLN A 691 -26.35 -30.29 4.50
C GLN A 691 -26.25 -29.77 3.06
N LEU A 692 -25.05 -29.84 2.46
CA LEU A 692 -24.75 -29.32 1.12
C LEU A 692 -24.84 -30.40 0.04
#